data_AF-A0A355FWR5-F1
#
_entry.id   AF-A0A355FWR5-F1
#
_cell.length_a   1.000
_cell.length_b   1.000
_cell.length_c   1.000
_cell.angle_alpha   90.00
_cell.angle_beta   90.00
_cell.angle_gamma   90.00
#
_symmetry.space_group_name_H-M   'P 1'
#
loop_
_entity.id
_entity.type
_entity.pdbx_description
1 polymer ?
#
loop_
_entity_poly.entity_id
_entity_poly.type
_entity_poly.pdbx_seq_one_letter_code
_entity_poly.pdbx_strand_id
1 'polypeptide(L)'
;MCSPASGGSTACSGGNVGGNPPPVGMLSTCENEFACNYQEEGTCEFTSCVGCMNTAGCDYDVNNLYPALCDYSCYGCTNASADNYDSEDPATIDDGSCIISGCTTIGACNYDAAANNDDGSCEVTSCVGCGTPSACNYDSSVTLNEPISCVYATGCDSCSGETDGTGSVVDGDSDDDGVCNADEVGGCTNASACNYNSSATDDDGSCLSLDACGVCGGTGVDSDGDGVCDANEVLGCTQSAACNYDASATENSGCDFTSCVGCMESNACNYDASATLNELLQCVYATGCDSCSGETDGTGSVVDGDSDDDGVCNADEIGGCTIASACNYNSSATDNDGSCLSLDACGVCGGTGVDSDGDGVCDANEVLGCTLSAACNYSEAATENDGTCDFISCVGCMDESACNFDPSATLNQLLDCTYAETGYDCSGTCNNDSDTDGICDEFEVPGCTDSSACNYSASATDNDGSCTYPSEDYLDCDGNCTTDEDEDGVCDELEVFGCDIASACNYSAEATENDGTCEFSSCAGCTIPTACNYDETATLSNNVTCTYIPEGWDDCDQTICTDSDNDGICDFDEPAGCVGEFNEPHLSLSGVVETAVAVGDWSSTDFAGASSDDTGVQSTTFVDYIGRLADGRYSVTRVYTVTDVCANTSQAGQLLIADETHPSGCTNANATSYEPDAINDDGSCDYSPACLGDLNLDNIVGTSDLLILLSSFGLPCAE
;
A
#
# COMPACT_ATOMS: atom_id res chain seq x y z
N MET A 1 34.07 -44.51 -37.76
CA MET A 1 35.17 -44.92 -38.68
C MET A 1 36.37 -45.41 -37.86
N CYS A 2 37.36 -46.04 -38.49
CA CYS A 2 38.48 -46.79 -37.89
C CYS A 2 39.19 -46.20 -36.64
N SER A 3 39.42 -47.09 -35.65
CA SER A 3 40.63 -47.39 -34.84
C SER A 3 41.97 -46.64 -35.13
N PRO A 4 43.01 -46.63 -34.24
CA PRO A 4 43.20 -47.50 -33.05
C PRO A 4 43.97 -46.98 -31.78
N ALA A 5 43.72 -47.66 -30.64
CA ALA A 5 44.66 -48.25 -29.66
C ALA A 5 45.66 -47.46 -28.74
N SER A 6 45.90 -48.13 -27.60
CA SER A 6 47.00 -48.05 -26.60
C SER A 6 46.84 -47.05 -25.44
N GLY A 7 47.05 -47.42 -24.17
CA GLY A 7 47.28 -48.76 -23.59
C GLY A 7 47.70 -48.73 -22.11
N GLY A 8 47.65 -49.89 -21.44
CA GLY A 8 48.13 -50.08 -20.05
C GLY A 8 47.01 -49.96 -18.99
N SER A 9 46.42 -51.03 -18.46
CA SER A 9 46.95 -52.12 -17.63
C SER A 9 46.89 -51.88 -16.11
N THR A 10 45.85 -52.43 -15.47
CA THR A 10 45.93 -53.04 -14.14
C THR A 10 44.94 -54.20 -14.08
N ALA A 11 45.35 -55.31 -13.46
CA ALA A 11 44.56 -56.55 -13.41
C ALA A 11 44.44 -57.05 -11.96
N CYS A 12 43.28 -57.61 -11.63
CA CYS A 12 43.02 -58.62 -10.59
C CYS A 12 41.73 -59.35 -11.03
N SER A 13 41.75 -60.61 -11.48
CA SER A 13 41.71 -61.84 -10.66
C SER A 13 40.66 -61.80 -9.53
N GLY A 14 39.65 -62.67 -9.44
CA GLY A 14 39.31 -63.88 -10.20
C GLY A 14 38.83 -64.99 -9.24
N GLY A 15 37.74 -65.71 -9.55
CA GLY A 15 37.20 -66.77 -8.69
C GLY A 15 35.97 -67.46 -9.30
N ASN A 16 35.84 -68.77 -9.10
CA ASN A 16 34.87 -69.65 -9.78
C ASN A 16 34.54 -70.84 -8.85
N VAL A 17 33.26 -71.21 -8.62
CA VAL A 17 32.72 -72.61 -8.64
C VAL A 17 31.21 -72.73 -8.29
N GLY A 18 30.42 -73.20 -9.26
CA GLY A 18 29.43 -74.30 -9.24
C GLY A 18 28.38 -74.55 -8.11
N GLY A 19 27.12 -74.78 -8.52
CA GLY A 19 26.02 -75.36 -7.73
C GLY A 19 24.73 -75.59 -8.55
N ASN A 20 23.80 -76.46 -8.10
CA ASN A 20 22.55 -76.93 -8.77
C ASN A 20 21.78 -77.85 -7.76
N PRO A 21 20.49 -78.28 -7.89
CA PRO A 21 19.33 -77.93 -8.76
C PRO A 21 18.01 -77.65 -7.91
N PRO A 22 16.75 -77.93 -8.36
CA PRO A 22 15.93 -77.58 -9.54
C PRO A 22 14.68 -76.68 -9.16
N PRO A 23 13.39 -76.87 -9.56
CA PRO A 23 12.66 -75.88 -10.40
C PRO A 23 11.28 -75.36 -9.89
N VAL A 24 10.59 -74.61 -10.78
CA VAL A 24 9.15 -74.22 -10.84
C VAL A 24 8.74 -72.91 -10.12
N GLY A 25 8.18 -71.98 -10.90
CA GLY A 25 7.51 -70.75 -10.43
C GLY A 25 7.71 -69.57 -11.39
N MET A 26 6.97 -69.54 -12.50
CA MET A 26 6.99 -68.38 -13.41
C MET A 26 6.25 -67.19 -12.78
N LEU A 27 7.01 -66.25 -12.21
CA LEU A 27 6.66 -64.84 -12.31
C LEU A 27 7.02 -64.42 -13.74
N SER A 28 6.10 -63.76 -14.45
CA SER A 28 6.37 -63.24 -15.78
C SER A 28 7.18 -61.95 -15.65
N THR A 29 8.48 -62.09 -15.40
CA THR A 29 9.43 -60.99 -15.58
C THR A 29 9.73 -60.80 -17.06
N CYS A 30 10.05 -59.57 -17.47
CA CYS A 30 10.49 -59.36 -18.83
C CYS A 30 11.89 -59.98 -19.05
N GLU A 31 11.95 -61.12 -19.75
CA GLU A 31 13.20 -61.80 -20.13
C GLU A 31 13.89 -61.22 -21.39
N ASN A 32 13.32 -60.18 -22.00
CA ASN A 32 13.91 -59.55 -23.19
C ASN A 32 14.96 -58.51 -22.79
N GLU A 33 16.24 -58.79 -23.09
CA GLU A 33 17.39 -57.89 -22.81
C GLU A 33 17.33 -56.53 -23.54
N PHE A 34 16.37 -56.37 -24.45
CA PHE A 34 16.10 -55.12 -25.18
C PHE A 34 14.86 -54.36 -24.68
N ALA A 35 14.24 -54.78 -23.58
CA ALA A 35 13.15 -54.04 -22.95
C ALA A 35 13.68 -53.03 -21.92
N CYS A 36 12.94 -51.95 -21.72
CA CYS A 36 13.25 -50.92 -20.73
C CYS A 36 13.10 -51.45 -19.29
N ASN A 37 12.10 -52.29 -19.06
CA ASN A 37 11.83 -52.96 -17.77
C ASN A 37 12.45 -54.38 -17.68
N TYR A 38 13.63 -54.58 -18.27
CA TYR A 38 14.30 -55.88 -18.29
C TYR A 38 14.57 -56.44 -16.87
N GLN A 39 14.11 -57.66 -16.63
CA GLN A 39 14.07 -58.37 -15.33
C GLN A 39 13.11 -57.83 -14.26
N GLU A 40 12.27 -56.83 -14.58
CA GLU A 40 11.15 -56.44 -13.71
C GLU A 40 9.90 -57.29 -13.98
N GLU A 41 8.97 -57.35 -13.02
CA GLU A 41 7.72 -58.10 -13.13
C GLU A 41 6.71 -57.35 -14.01
N GLY A 42 6.31 -57.96 -15.14
CA GLY A 42 5.37 -57.36 -16.08
C GLY A 42 5.60 -57.79 -17.53
N THR A 43 4.78 -57.26 -18.44
CA THR A 43 5.01 -57.35 -19.88
C THR A 43 6.22 -56.50 -20.28
N CYS A 44 7.01 -56.98 -21.24
CA CYS A 44 8.13 -56.21 -21.76
C CYS A 44 7.68 -54.90 -22.39
N GLU A 45 8.19 -53.80 -21.85
CA GLU A 45 7.94 -52.42 -22.26
C GLU A 45 9.18 -51.90 -23.00
N PHE A 46 9.01 -51.16 -24.10
CA PHE A 46 10.10 -50.83 -25.04
C PHE A 46 10.21 -49.34 -25.36
N THR A 47 9.42 -48.50 -24.70
CA THR A 47 9.19 -47.09 -25.04
C THR A 47 9.59 -46.12 -23.92
N SER A 48 9.49 -46.51 -22.65
CA SER A 48 9.80 -45.65 -21.49
C SER A 48 11.27 -45.25 -21.35
N CYS A 49 12.18 -45.99 -21.99
CA CYS A 49 13.62 -45.72 -22.04
C CYS A 49 14.10 -45.26 -23.44
N VAL A 50 13.15 -44.84 -24.29
CA VAL A 50 13.41 -44.19 -25.57
C VAL A 50 13.33 -42.68 -25.33
N GLY A 51 14.48 -42.00 -25.35
CA GLY A 51 14.54 -40.56 -25.06
C GLY A 51 15.90 -39.98 -25.42
N CYS A 52 16.17 -38.73 -25.03
CA CYS A 52 17.49 -38.16 -25.29
C CYS A 52 18.58 -38.86 -24.48
N MET A 53 19.59 -39.37 -25.19
CA MET A 53 20.82 -39.94 -24.62
C MET A 53 22.04 -39.00 -24.77
N ASN A 54 21.84 -37.78 -25.28
CA ASN A 54 22.90 -36.78 -25.42
C ASN A 54 22.88 -35.85 -24.23
N THR A 55 23.98 -35.75 -23.48
CA THR A 55 24.16 -34.86 -22.30
C THR A 55 24.17 -33.35 -22.64
N ALA A 56 23.58 -32.97 -23.77
CA ALA A 56 23.47 -31.61 -24.26
C ALA A 56 22.05 -31.30 -24.78
N GLY A 57 21.12 -32.26 -24.70
CA GLY A 57 19.69 -32.00 -24.85
C GLY A 57 19.02 -31.81 -23.49
N CYS A 58 17.91 -31.10 -23.46
CA CYS A 58 17.21 -30.67 -22.25
C CYS A 58 16.31 -31.79 -21.70
N ASP A 59 15.89 -32.72 -22.56
CA ASP A 59 15.16 -33.94 -22.22
C ASP A 59 16.11 -35.13 -21.92
N TYR A 60 17.37 -34.84 -21.55
CA TYR A 60 18.38 -35.86 -21.28
C TYR A 60 18.09 -36.63 -19.98
N ASP A 61 17.77 -37.92 -20.12
CA ASP A 61 17.82 -38.87 -18.99
C ASP A 61 18.98 -39.87 -19.18
N VAL A 62 19.78 -40.01 -18.13
CA VAL A 62 20.86 -41.00 -18.00
C VAL A 62 20.36 -42.45 -18.01
N ASN A 63 19.07 -42.68 -17.74
CA ASN A 63 18.42 -43.99 -17.72
C ASN A 63 17.90 -44.43 -19.10
N ASN A 64 17.86 -43.54 -20.10
CA ASN A 64 17.49 -43.91 -21.47
C ASN A 64 18.45 -44.96 -22.05
N LEU A 65 17.92 -46.05 -22.61
CA LEU A 65 18.71 -47.09 -23.30
C LEU A 65 18.67 -46.94 -24.82
N TYR A 66 17.68 -46.22 -25.36
CA TYR A 66 17.48 -46.04 -26.80
C TYR A 66 17.41 -44.57 -27.20
N PRO A 67 18.10 -44.15 -28.28
CA PRO A 67 18.19 -42.74 -28.64
C PRO A 67 16.96 -42.28 -29.43
N ALA A 68 16.23 -41.31 -28.87
CA ALA A 68 15.22 -40.52 -29.56
C ALA A 68 15.82 -39.27 -30.25
N LEU A 69 14.95 -38.42 -30.80
CA LEU A 69 15.30 -37.02 -31.06
C LEU A 69 15.39 -36.29 -29.72
N CYS A 70 16.54 -35.69 -29.43
CA CYS A 70 16.68 -34.78 -28.29
C CYS A 70 16.08 -33.42 -28.62
N ASP A 71 15.41 -32.81 -27.64
CA ASP A 71 15.15 -31.38 -27.66
C ASP A 71 16.38 -30.62 -27.14
N TYR A 72 16.68 -29.49 -27.77
CA TYR A 72 17.77 -28.57 -27.40
C TYR A 72 17.23 -27.19 -26.99
N SER A 73 15.89 -27.06 -26.93
CA SER A 73 15.13 -25.87 -26.61
C SER A 73 14.92 -25.79 -25.10
N CYS A 74 16.00 -25.51 -24.35
CA CYS A 74 15.93 -25.48 -22.89
C CYS A 74 15.30 -24.14 -22.50
N TYR A 75 13.97 -24.13 -22.37
CA TYR A 75 13.18 -23.00 -21.89
C TYR A 75 13.41 -22.81 -20.39
N GLY A 76 13.64 -21.57 -19.99
CA GLY A 76 13.83 -21.18 -18.60
C GLY A 76 14.68 -19.92 -18.51
N CYS A 77 15.04 -19.52 -17.29
CA CYS A 77 15.79 -18.29 -17.10
C CYS A 77 17.23 -18.39 -17.61
N THR A 78 17.58 -17.58 -18.62
CA THR A 78 18.94 -17.49 -19.16
C THR A 78 19.85 -16.49 -18.41
N ASN A 79 19.26 -15.65 -17.55
CA ASN A 79 19.98 -14.60 -16.85
C ASN A 79 20.64 -15.14 -15.56
N ALA A 80 21.96 -15.30 -15.60
CA ALA A 80 22.79 -15.74 -14.47
C ALA A 80 22.77 -14.84 -13.20
N SER A 81 21.96 -13.78 -13.20
CA SER A 81 21.73 -12.88 -12.04
C SER A 81 20.32 -13.01 -11.45
N ALA A 82 19.46 -13.87 -12.01
CA ALA A 82 18.11 -14.14 -11.51
C ALA A 82 18.10 -15.21 -10.42
N ASP A 83 17.10 -15.16 -9.53
CA ASP A 83 16.99 -16.06 -8.37
C ASP A 83 16.65 -17.50 -8.74
N ASN A 84 15.97 -17.69 -9.87
CA ASN A 84 15.62 -19.00 -10.43
C ASN A 84 16.54 -19.44 -11.59
N TYR A 85 17.72 -18.84 -11.72
CA TYR A 85 18.74 -19.32 -12.66
C TYR A 85 19.35 -20.63 -12.17
N ASP A 86 19.15 -21.71 -12.93
CA ASP A 86 19.84 -22.98 -12.70
C ASP A 86 21.26 -22.94 -13.29
N SER A 87 22.26 -23.12 -12.44
CA SER A 87 23.68 -23.13 -12.85
C SER A 87 24.20 -24.51 -13.25
N GLU A 88 23.49 -25.58 -12.89
CA GLU A 88 23.84 -26.96 -13.21
C GLU A 88 23.16 -27.42 -14.52
N ASP A 89 21.95 -26.93 -14.81
CA ASP A 89 21.27 -27.10 -16.11
C ASP A 89 20.78 -25.76 -16.71
N PRO A 90 21.67 -24.97 -17.34
CA PRO A 90 21.37 -23.62 -17.77
C PRO A 90 20.50 -23.58 -19.04
N ALA A 91 19.37 -22.88 -18.95
CA ALA A 91 18.48 -22.62 -20.08
C ALA A 91 19.21 -21.99 -21.28
N THR A 92 18.78 -22.38 -22.49
CA THR A 92 19.34 -21.93 -23.78
C THR A 92 18.42 -20.96 -24.50
N ILE A 93 17.13 -20.91 -24.12
CA ILE A 93 16.11 -20.02 -24.64
C ILE A 93 15.40 -19.39 -23.45
N ASP A 94 15.35 -18.06 -23.42
CA ASP A 94 14.62 -17.31 -22.40
C ASP A 94 13.12 -17.37 -22.69
N ASP A 95 12.36 -17.94 -21.76
CA ASP A 95 10.91 -18.03 -21.79
C ASP A 95 10.22 -16.90 -21.00
N GLY A 96 11.01 -15.97 -20.44
CA GLY A 96 10.51 -14.90 -19.58
C GLY A 96 10.26 -15.34 -18.13
N SER A 97 10.59 -16.58 -17.75
CA SER A 97 10.42 -17.08 -16.37
C SER A 97 11.42 -16.49 -15.36
N CYS A 98 12.43 -15.73 -15.80
CA CYS A 98 13.43 -15.14 -14.91
C CYS A 98 12.80 -14.31 -13.79
N ILE A 99 13.04 -14.70 -12.53
CA ILE A 99 12.67 -13.96 -11.33
C ILE A 99 13.87 -13.14 -10.89
N ILE A 100 13.72 -11.83 -10.81
CA ILE A 100 14.71 -10.92 -10.22
C ILE A 100 14.04 -10.23 -9.03
N SER A 101 14.43 -10.66 -7.84
CA SER A 101 13.99 -10.08 -6.57
C SER A 101 14.66 -8.73 -6.34
N GLY A 102 13.86 -7.72 -6.02
CA GLY A 102 14.32 -6.38 -5.67
C GLY A 102 13.15 -5.41 -5.62
N CYS A 103 13.40 -4.14 -5.28
CA CYS A 103 12.30 -3.20 -5.16
C CYS A 103 11.67 -2.84 -6.51
N THR A 104 10.41 -3.24 -6.71
CA THR A 104 9.64 -2.97 -7.94
C THR A 104 8.90 -1.63 -7.91
N THR A 105 8.80 -0.99 -6.73
CA THR A 105 8.05 0.25 -6.54
C THR A 105 8.75 1.44 -7.22
N ILE A 106 8.19 1.90 -8.33
CA ILE A 106 8.64 3.11 -9.04
C ILE A 106 8.58 4.30 -8.09
N GLY A 107 9.74 4.91 -7.82
CA GLY A 107 9.88 6.03 -6.88
C GLY A 107 10.42 5.63 -5.50
N ALA A 108 10.71 4.36 -5.23
CA ALA A 108 11.51 3.98 -4.07
C ALA A 108 13.01 4.27 -4.28
N CYS A 109 13.73 4.51 -3.18
CA CYS A 109 15.13 4.90 -3.15
C CYS A 109 16.10 3.83 -3.67
N ASN A 110 15.70 2.56 -3.53
CA ASN A 110 16.41 1.39 -4.02
C ASN A 110 15.65 0.66 -5.15
N TYR A 111 14.77 1.37 -5.87
CA TYR A 111 14.08 0.83 -7.05
C TYR A 111 15.08 0.19 -8.02
N ASP A 112 14.84 -1.08 -8.36
CA ASP A 112 15.62 -1.81 -9.35
C ASP A 112 14.78 -2.01 -10.62
N ALA A 113 15.19 -1.37 -11.70
CA ALA A 113 14.53 -1.46 -13.00
C ALA A 113 14.66 -2.86 -13.67
N ALA A 114 15.48 -3.76 -13.12
CA ALA A 114 15.55 -5.15 -13.53
C ALA A 114 14.69 -6.08 -12.65
N ALA A 115 14.21 -5.63 -11.49
CA ALA A 115 13.38 -6.43 -10.61
C ALA A 115 11.96 -6.58 -11.15
N ASN A 116 11.44 -7.81 -11.09
CA ASN A 116 10.06 -8.15 -11.46
C ASN A 116 9.32 -8.90 -10.35
N ASN A 117 9.97 -9.07 -9.18
CA ASN A 117 9.40 -9.63 -7.98
C ASN A 117 9.81 -8.76 -6.78
N ASP A 118 8.86 -8.29 -5.99
CA ASP A 118 9.15 -7.43 -4.84
C ASP A 118 9.54 -8.26 -3.62
N ASP A 119 10.79 -8.13 -3.17
CA ASP A 119 11.32 -8.82 -2.00
C ASP A 119 11.00 -8.11 -0.68
N GLY A 120 10.25 -7.00 -0.74
CA GLY A 120 9.97 -6.14 0.40
C GLY A 120 11.16 -5.26 0.82
N SER A 121 12.21 -5.17 -0.01
CA SER A 121 13.34 -4.26 0.25
C SER A 121 13.03 -2.79 -0.03
N CYS A 122 11.88 -2.46 -0.62
CA CYS A 122 11.52 -1.09 -1.01
C CYS A 122 11.61 -0.08 0.15
N GLU A 123 12.57 0.83 0.04
CA GLU A 123 12.78 1.93 0.96
C GLU A 123 12.34 3.24 0.32
N VAL A 124 11.41 3.95 0.96
CA VAL A 124 10.83 5.21 0.44
C VAL A 124 11.30 6.46 1.20
N THR A 125 12.22 6.32 2.16
CA THR A 125 12.57 7.38 3.13
C THR A 125 14.05 7.77 3.18
N SER A 126 14.99 6.96 2.68
CA SER A 126 16.44 7.25 2.80
C SER A 126 16.97 8.28 1.82
N CYS A 127 16.34 8.40 0.66
CA CYS A 127 16.68 9.35 -0.40
C CYS A 127 15.78 10.59 -0.42
N VAL A 128 14.91 10.72 0.58
CA VAL A 128 14.05 11.88 0.81
C VAL A 128 14.82 12.93 1.60
N GLY A 129 14.93 14.12 1.05
CA GLY A 129 15.55 15.26 1.74
C GLY A 129 15.46 16.53 0.92
N CYS A 130 16.29 17.52 1.27
CA CYS A 130 16.28 18.80 0.59
C CYS A 130 17.32 18.85 -0.54
N GLY A 131 16.86 18.70 -1.77
CA GLY A 131 17.66 18.86 -2.99
C GLY A 131 17.71 20.30 -3.54
N THR A 132 17.15 21.31 -2.86
CA THR A 132 17.25 22.71 -3.31
C THR A 132 18.57 23.37 -2.86
N PRO A 133 19.44 23.84 -3.77
CA PRO A 133 20.76 24.40 -3.41
C PRO A 133 20.74 25.71 -2.61
N SER A 134 19.55 26.26 -2.32
CA SER A 134 19.36 27.48 -1.53
C SER A 134 18.92 27.21 -0.09
N ALA A 135 18.69 25.95 0.29
CA ALA A 135 18.40 25.57 1.67
C ALA A 135 19.69 25.35 2.48
N CYS A 136 19.62 25.56 3.79
CA CYS A 136 20.75 25.33 4.69
C CYS A 136 21.04 23.85 4.93
N ASN A 137 20.02 22.99 4.89
CA ASN A 137 20.16 21.53 4.94
C ASN A 137 20.16 20.89 3.54
N TYR A 138 20.70 21.59 2.54
CA TYR A 138 20.84 21.05 1.19
C TYR A 138 21.73 19.80 1.19
N ASP A 139 21.24 18.74 0.56
CA ASP A 139 21.99 17.51 0.30
C ASP A 139 22.10 17.28 -1.20
N SER A 140 23.34 17.31 -1.69
CA SER A 140 23.67 17.04 -3.10
C SER A 140 23.54 15.58 -3.53
N SER A 141 23.27 14.66 -2.59
CA SER A 141 23.08 13.23 -2.83
C SER A 141 21.60 12.77 -2.85
N VAL A 142 20.67 13.64 -2.46
CA VAL A 142 19.22 13.39 -2.48
C VAL A 142 18.71 13.25 -3.92
N THR A 143 17.93 12.19 -4.18
CA THR A 143 17.28 11.94 -5.47
C THR A 143 15.78 12.29 -5.46
N LEU A 144 15.14 12.35 -4.29
CA LEU A 144 13.75 12.79 -4.10
C LEU A 144 13.71 14.05 -3.25
N ASN A 145 13.57 15.20 -3.91
CA ASN A 145 13.51 16.50 -3.26
C ASN A 145 12.12 16.77 -2.65
N GLU A 146 12.01 16.75 -1.33
CA GLU A 146 10.81 17.10 -0.59
C GLU A 146 10.84 18.57 -0.12
N PRO A 147 10.05 19.49 -0.71
CA PRO A 147 10.16 20.92 -0.43
C PRO A 147 9.87 21.30 1.02
N ILE A 148 9.05 20.51 1.73
CA ILE A 148 8.69 20.71 3.14
C ILE A 148 9.87 20.39 4.08
N SER A 149 10.83 19.57 3.64
CA SER A 149 12.03 19.22 4.43
C SER A 149 13.12 20.31 4.40
N CYS A 150 12.98 21.31 3.53
CA CYS A 150 13.99 22.32 3.29
C CYS A 150 13.94 23.46 4.32
N VAL A 151 15.04 23.66 5.04
CA VAL A 151 15.23 24.74 6.02
C VAL A 151 15.96 25.89 5.35
N TYR A 152 15.38 27.08 5.37
CA TYR A 152 15.96 28.29 4.80
C TYR A 152 16.36 29.27 5.91
N ALA A 153 17.53 29.90 5.78
CA ALA A 153 17.89 31.04 6.60
C ALA A 153 17.00 32.25 6.26
N THR A 154 16.56 32.99 7.28
CA THR A 154 15.69 34.17 7.13
C THR A 154 16.21 35.35 7.93
N GLY A 155 16.01 36.57 7.44
CA GLY A 155 16.50 37.77 8.13
C GLY A 155 18.02 37.83 8.15
N CYS A 156 18.61 37.83 9.34
CA CYS A 156 20.05 37.90 9.56
C CYS A 156 20.77 36.56 9.48
N ASP A 157 20.02 35.46 9.58
CA ASP A 157 20.55 34.09 9.59
C ASP A 157 21.42 33.77 8.36
N SER A 158 22.34 32.83 8.55
CA SER A 158 23.15 32.26 7.49
C SER A 158 23.14 30.74 7.52
N CYS A 159 23.48 30.08 6.41
CA CYS A 159 23.65 28.63 6.40
C CYS A 159 25.09 28.26 6.78
N SER A 160 25.27 27.16 7.54
CA SER A 160 26.61 26.68 7.93
C SER A 160 27.51 26.30 6.75
N GLY A 161 26.93 26.00 5.59
CA GLY A 161 27.63 25.85 4.30
C GLY A 161 27.93 24.42 3.87
N GLU A 162 27.48 23.42 4.62
CA GLU A 162 27.59 22.01 4.23
C GLU A 162 26.60 21.65 3.10
N THR A 163 26.89 20.57 2.36
CA THR A 163 26.11 20.15 1.16
C THR A 163 25.76 18.67 1.16
N ASP A 164 25.75 18.06 2.35
CA ASP A 164 25.50 16.65 2.65
C ASP A 164 24.29 16.47 3.61
N GLY A 165 23.37 17.44 3.61
CA GLY A 165 22.19 17.46 4.48
C GLY A 165 22.46 17.80 5.94
N THR A 166 23.72 17.83 6.40
CA THR A 166 24.07 18.17 7.80
C THR A 166 24.05 19.67 8.10
N GLY A 167 23.91 20.50 7.07
CA GLY A 167 23.94 21.95 7.20
C GLY A 167 22.77 22.50 8.03
N SER A 168 23.07 23.52 8.83
CA SER A 168 22.14 24.12 9.78
C SER A 168 22.02 25.61 9.55
N VAL A 169 20.93 26.20 10.08
CA VAL A 169 20.86 27.63 10.29
C VAL A 169 21.90 28.02 11.34
N VAL A 170 22.65 29.07 11.06
CA VAL A 170 23.57 29.76 11.95
C VAL A 170 22.95 31.12 12.21
N ASP A 171 22.54 31.29 13.47
CA ASP A 171 21.99 32.51 14.02
C ASP A 171 22.85 33.74 13.67
N GLY A 172 22.19 34.75 13.11
CA GLY A 172 22.80 35.99 12.63
C GLY A 172 22.52 37.23 13.48
N ASP A 173 21.82 37.12 14.60
CA ASP A 173 21.36 38.20 15.48
C ASP A 173 21.49 37.72 16.94
N SER A 174 22.68 37.91 17.54
CA SER A 174 23.07 37.19 18.77
C SER A 174 22.29 37.59 20.04
N ASP A 175 21.57 38.71 20.00
CA ASP A 175 20.79 39.23 21.14
C ASP A 175 19.33 39.59 20.83
N ASP A 176 18.81 39.13 19.69
CA ASP A 176 17.42 39.23 19.23
C ASP A 176 16.91 40.70 19.11
N ASP A 177 17.79 41.64 18.76
CA ASP A 177 17.53 43.08 18.68
C ASP A 177 16.92 43.51 17.33
N GLY A 178 17.15 42.71 16.27
CA GLY A 178 16.71 42.99 14.90
C GLY A 178 17.79 43.61 14.00
N VAL A 179 19.01 43.82 14.50
CA VAL A 179 20.20 44.17 13.73
C VAL A 179 21.10 42.93 13.60
N CYS A 180 21.58 42.66 12.39
CA CYS A 180 22.46 41.53 12.17
C CYS A 180 23.85 41.76 12.78
N ASN A 181 24.47 40.71 13.34
CA ASN A 181 25.82 40.67 13.92
C ASN A 181 26.94 41.34 13.07
N ALA A 182 26.73 41.47 11.76
CA ALA A 182 27.68 42.07 10.81
C ALA A 182 27.52 43.60 10.64
N ASP A 183 26.33 44.12 10.97
CA ASP A 183 25.95 45.54 10.88
C ASP A 183 25.94 46.23 12.25
N GLU A 184 26.18 45.48 13.34
CA GLU A 184 26.42 45.97 14.70
C GLU A 184 27.50 47.07 14.79
N VAL A 185 27.21 48.11 15.55
CA VAL A 185 28.12 49.22 15.85
C VAL A 185 28.12 49.47 17.37
N GLY A 186 29.16 48.96 18.03
CA GLY A 186 29.35 49.20 19.47
C GLY A 186 29.58 50.68 19.82
N GLY A 187 28.87 51.16 20.84
CA GLY A 187 29.03 52.49 21.44
C GLY A 187 27.86 52.85 22.33
N CYS A 188 27.96 53.93 23.11
CA CYS A 188 26.88 54.30 24.02
C CYS A 188 25.54 54.60 23.30
N THR A 189 24.53 53.74 23.50
CA THR A 189 23.17 53.84 22.91
C THR A 189 22.22 54.72 23.71
N ASN A 190 22.57 55.07 24.95
CA ASN A 190 21.72 55.88 25.83
C ASN A 190 21.75 57.37 25.42
N ALA A 191 20.66 57.87 24.84
CA ALA A 191 20.51 59.26 24.40
C ALA A 191 20.67 60.33 25.50
N SER A 192 20.67 59.94 26.79
CA SER A 192 20.93 60.84 27.93
C SER A 192 22.41 60.89 28.36
N ALA A 193 23.28 60.05 27.79
CA ALA A 193 24.71 60.06 28.07
C ALA A 193 25.44 61.14 27.26
N CYS A 194 26.50 61.72 27.84
CA CYS A 194 27.22 62.83 27.22
C CYS A 194 28.16 62.42 26.08
N ASN A 195 28.33 61.12 25.85
CA ASN A 195 29.02 60.52 24.71
C ASN A 195 28.11 59.58 23.89
N TYR A 196 26.80 59.80 23.92
CA TYR A 196 25.82 59.09 23.09
C TYR A 196 26.25 59.06 21.61
N ASN A 197 26.16 57.89 20.99
CA ASN A 197 26.39 57.67 19.57
C ASN A 197 25.08 57.29 18.88
N SER A 198 24.52 58.18 18.07
CA SER A 198 23.27 57.93 17.30
C SER A 198 23.43 56.93 16.15
N SER A 199 24.62 56.36 15.97
CA SER A 199 24.89 55.26 15.04
C SER A 199 25.37 54.01 15.75
N ALA A 200 25.31 53.95 17.08
CA ALA A 200 25.50 52.71 17.82
C ALA A 200 24.19 51.93 17.89
N THR A 201 24.29 50.62 17.70
CA THR A 201 23.22 49.63 17.92
C THR A 201 23.38 49.04 19.32
N ASP A 202 24.62 48.79 19.75
CA ASP A 202 24.94 48.01 20.95
C ASP A 202 25.72 48.82 21.99
N ASP A 203 25.29 48.78 23.25
CA ASP A 203 26.01 49.46 24.34
C ASP A 203 27.27 48.67 24.73
N ASP A 204 28.43 49.15 24.26
CA ASP A 204 29.75 48.64 24.62
C ASP A 204 30.15 48.95 26.08
N GLY A 205 29.25 49.56 26.86
CA GLY A 205 29.48 49.99 28.24
C GLY A 205 30.27 51.29 28.34
N SER A 206 30.46 52.02 27.23
CA SER A 206 31.19 53.29 27.21
C SER A 206 30.40 54.49 27.73
N CYS A 207 29.10 54.35 28.04
CA CYS A 207 28.25 55.47 28.46
C CYS A 207 28.79 56.23 29.68
N LEU A 208 28.98 57.55 29.51
CA LEU A 208 29.42 58.49 30.52
C LEU A 208 28.29 59.45 30.92
N SER A 209 28.21 59.77 32.21
CA SER A 209 27.39 60.87 32.72
C SER A 209 28.20 62.17 32.80
N LEU A 210 27.50 63.30 32.75
CA LEU A 210 28.04 64.59 33.18
C LEU A 210 28.30 64.55 34.70
N ASP A 211 29.40 65.15 35.15
CA ASP A 211 29.58 65.48 36.56
C ASP A 211 28.80 66.74 36.96
N ALA A 212 28.81 67.09 38.25
CA ALA A 212 28.11 68.27 38.75
C ALA A 212 28.63 69.60 38.15
N CYS A 213 29.83 69.60 37.58
CA CYS A 213 30.46 70.72 36.90
C CYS A 213 30.23 70.71 35.36
N GLY A 214 29.35 69.84 34.85
CA GLY A 214 29.02 69.76 33.43
C GLY A 214 30.11 69.15 32.54
N VAL A 215 31.04 68.38 33.12
CA VAL A 215 32.12 67.70 32.37
C VAL A 215 31.81 66.21 32.21
N CYS A 216 31.86 65.73 30.96
CA CYS A 216 31.58 64.33 30.64
C CYS A 216 32.64 63.39 31.25
N GLY A 217 32.22 62.48 32.14
CA GLY A 217 33.13 61.56 32.84
C GLY A 217 34.05 62.23 33.89
N GLY A 218 33.73 63.44 34.35
CA GLY A 218 34.52 64.16 35.34
C GLY A 218 34.26 63.74 36.80
N THR A 219 34.92 64.42 37.74
CA THR A 219 34.76 64.22 39.19
C THR A 219 34.54 65.54 39.94
N GLY A 220 34.05 66.56 39.24
CA GLY A 220 33.71 67.86 39.81
C GLY A 220 32.55 67.75 40.80
N VAL A 221 32.65 68.52 41.88
CA VAL A 221 31.57 68.75 42.84
C VAL A 221 31.19 70.23 42.78
N ASP A 222 29.89 70.44 42.75
CA ASP A 222 29.18 71.70 42.96
C ASP A 222 28.30 71.41 44.18
N SER A 223 28.69 71.96 45.34
CA SER A 223 28.14 71.59 46.64
C SER A 223 26.83 72.30 46.99
N ASP A 224 26.51 73.42 46.34
CA ASP A 224 25.28 74.19 46.57
C ASP A 224 24.34 74.31 45.36
N GLY A 225 24.84 73.96 44.16
CA GLY A 225 24.07 73.78 42.93
C GLY A 225 23.92 75.05 42.08
N ASP A 226 24.75 76.07 42.27
CA ASP A 226 24.64 77.35 41.58
C ASP A 226 25.22 77.36 40.15
N GLY A 227 25.96 76.32 39.76
CA GLY A 227 26.63 76.18 38.46
C GLY A 227 28.08 76.67 38.42
N VAL A 228 28.68 77.03 39.56
CA VAL A 228 30.09 77.35 39.73
C VAL A 228 30.73 76.34 40.69
N CYS A 229 31.71 75.56 40.22
CA CYS A 229 32.37 74.56 41.07
C CYS A 229 33.10 75.20 42.28
N ASP A 230 32.99 74.59 43.46
CA ASP A 230 33.50 74.98 44.80
C ASP A 230 34.91 75.61 44.84
N ALA A 231 35.78 75.22 43.90
CA ALA A 231 37.16 75.70 43.82
C ALA A 231 37.28 77.20 43.41
N ASN A 232 36.19 77.85 43.02
CA ASN A 232 36.18 79.19 42.40
C ASN A 232 35.38 80.27 43.18
N GLU A 233 34.87 79.97 44.38
CA GLU A 233 33.92 80.83 45.10
C GLU A 233 34.50 81.97 45.95
N VAL A 234 33.67 82.99 46.22
CA VAL A 234 33.96 84.19 47.01
C VAL A 234 32.79 84.55 47.94
N LEU A 235 33.00 84.51 49.26
CA LEU A 235 31.97 84.76 50.29
C LEU A 235 31.57 86.24 50.46
N GLY A 236 30.27 86.54 50.42
CA GLY A 236 29.68 87.84 50.81
C GLY A 236 28.18 87.94 50.50
N CYS A 237 27.52 89.08 50.79
CA CYS A 237 26.08 89.21 50.50
C CYS A 237 25.84 89.46 49.00
N THR A 238 25.43 88.44 48.24
CA THR A 238 25.30 88.48 46.77
C THR A 238 24.06 89.24 46.25
N GLN A 239 23.15 89.66 47.14
CA GLN A 239 21.83 90.17 46.76
C GLN A 239 21.76 91.70 46.79
N SER A 240 21.59 92.32 45.61
CA SER A 240 21.61 93.78 45.42
C SER A 240 20.48 94.57 46.12
N ALA A 241 19.44 93.87 46.59
CA ALA A 241 18.33 94.43 47.35
C ALA A 241 18.59 94.50 48.87
N ALA A 242 19.67 93.90 49.38
CA ALA A 242 19.98 93.94 50.80
C ALA A 242 20.36 95.36 51.24
N CYS A 243 19.92 95.78 52.43
CA CYS A 243 20.40 97.01 53.06
C CYS A 243 21.95 96.93 53.33
N ASN A 244 22.63 95.79 53.06
CA ASN A 244 24.09 95.55 53.17
C ASN A 244 24.80 94.76 52.02
N TYR A 245 24.37 94.87 50.75
CA TYR A 245 24.92 94.16 49.56
C TYR A 245 26.46 94.31 49.29
N ASP A 246 27.10 93.24 48.76
CA ASP A 246 28.45 93.22 48.16
C ASP A 246 28.44 92.64 46.73
N ALA A 247 28.91 93.43 45.76
CA ALA A 247 28.91 93.08 44.34
C ALA A 247 30.07 92.18 43.86
N SER A 248 30.93 91.70 44.76
CA SER A 248 32.09 90.85 44.45
C SER A 248 31.98 89.40 44.95
N ALA A 249 30.88 89.09 45.64
CA ALA A 249 30.59 87.75 46.15
C ALA A 249 30.01 86.82 45.07
N THR A 250 30.29 85.53 45.19
CA THR A 250 29.62 84.43 44.48
C THR A 250 28.92 83.48 45.45
N GLU A 251 29.41 83.29 46.68
CA GLU A 251 28.74 82.50 47.73
C GLU A 251 28.02 83.44 48.73
N ASN A 252 26.72 83.23 48.97
CA ASN A 252 25.88 84.17 49.71
C ASN A 252 26.03 84.08 51.24
N SER A 253 26.55 85.13 51.89
CA SER A 253 26.74 85.18 53.34
C SER A 253 26.25 86.50 53.99
N GLY A 254 25.19 86.40 54.80
CA GLY A 254 24.84 87.41 55.81
C GLY A 254 24.14 88.69 55.34
N CYS A 255 23.11 88.60 54.50
CA CYS A 255 22.30 89.75 54.07
C CYS A 255 21.21 90.18 55.08
N ASP A 256 20.99 91.50 55.25
CA ASP A 256 19.88 92.14 55.96
C ASP A 256 18.97 92.88 54.95
N PHE A 257 17.66 92.65 55.01
CA PHE A 257 16.66 93.23 54.11
C PHE A 257 15.50 93.93 54.83
N THR A 258 15.28 93.62 56.11
CA THR A 258 13.96 93.85 56.75
C THR A 258 13.91 95.14 57.57
N SER A 259 15.06 95.75 57.83
CA SER A 259 15.17 96.93 58.71
C SER A 259 14.73 98.25 58.05
N CYS A 260 14.46 98.26 56.73
CA CYS A 260 14.35 99.49 55.95
C CYS A 260 13.03 99.69 55.12
N VAL A 261 12.00 98.82 55.21
CA VAL A 261 10.95 98.60 54.16
C VAL A 261 9.49 99.04 54.50
N GLY A 262 8.73 99.48 53.47
CA GLY A 262 7.24 99.55 53.45
C GLY A 262 6.66 100.21 52.18
N CYS A 263 5.32 100.21 51.97
CA CYS A 263 4.69 100.75 50.74
C CYS A 263 4.51 102.28 50.74
N MET A 264 5.18 102.99 49.81
CA MET A 264 5.20 104.46 49.76
C MET A 264 4.38 105.07 48.60
N GLU A 265 3.61 104.29 47.84
CA GLU A 265 2.80 104.81 46.72
C GLU A 265 1.38 105.20 47.13
N SER A 266 1.03 106.48 46.93
CA SER A 266 -0.26 107.07 47.34
C SER A 266 -1.52 106.52 46.65
N ASN A 267 -1.33 105.65 45.65
CA ASN A 267 -2.35 104.97 44.85
C ASN A 267 -2.49 103.47 45.22
N ALA A 268 -1.68 102.94 46.14
CA ALA A 268 -1.85 101.61 46.69
C ALA A 268 -2.99 101.59 47.71
N CYS A 269 -3.78 100.51 47.72
CA CYS A 269 -4.85 100.28 48.70
C CYS A 269 -4.30 100.18 50.14
N ASN A 270 -3.02 99.85 50.32
CA ASN A 270 -2.35 99.75 51.63
C ASN A 270 -1.15 100.71 51.77
N TYR A 271 -1.26 101.92 51.22
CA TYR A 271 -0.27 102.99 51.36
C TYR A 271 0.11 103.29 52.83
N ASP A 272 1.42 103.37 53.12
CA ASP A 272 2.01 103.80 54.40
C ASP A 272 2.95 105.01 54.19
N ALA A 273 2.60 106.13 54.81
CA ALA A 273 3.37 107.37 54.74
C ALA A 273 4.66 107.40 55.58
N SER A 274 5.06 106.29 56.22
CA SER A 274 6.17 106.25 57.20
C SER A 274 7.42 105.44 56.80
N ALA A 275 7.39 104.70 55.68
CA ALA A 275 8.51 103.89 55.19
C ALA A 275 9.65 104.70 54.52
N THR A 276 10.81 104.07 54.28
CA THR A 276 12.00 104.72 53.67
C THR A 276 12.64 103.95 52.50
N LEU A 277 12.48 102.63 52.42
CA LEU A 277 12.67 101.83 51.20
C LEU A 277 11.28 101.39 50.71
N ASN A 278 10.90 101.85 49.51
CA ASN A 278 9.58 101.55 48.94
C ASN A 278 9.57 100.12 48.37
N GLU A 279 8.99 99.15 49.09
CA GLU A 279 8.70 97.85 48.47
C GLU A 279 7.37 97.91 47.71
N LEU A 280 7.50 98.16 46.41
CA LEU A 280 6.40 98.12 45.45
C LEU A 280 5.65 96.78 45.42
N LEU A 281 6.28 95.68 45.87
CA LEU A 281 5.65 94.36 46.01
C LEU A 281 4.76 94.23 47.25
N GLN A 282 4.97 95.08 48.26
CA GLN A 282 4.05 95.19 49.40
C GLN A 282 2.93 96.19 49.12
N CYS A 283 3.04 97.02 48.09
CA CYS A 283 1.95 97.88 47.63
C CYS A 283 0.91 97.05 46.88
N VAL A 284 -0.25 96.87 47.49
CA VAL A 284 -1.41 96.24 46.86
C VAL A 284 -2.19 97.29 46.10
N TYR A 285 -2.42 97.09 44.80
CA TYR A 285 -3.23 97.97 43.95
C TYR A 285 -4.46 97.21 43.47
N ALA A 286 -5.60 97.90 43.38
CA ALA A 286 -6.73 97.38 42.63
C ALA A 286 -6.42 97.51 41.13
N THR A 287 -6.55 96.41 40.38
CA THR A 287 -6.29 96.33 38.94
C THR A 287 -7.44 95.66 38.22
N GLY A 288 -7.67 96.02 36.95
CA GLY A 288 -8.78 95.45 36.18
C GLY A 288 -10.15 95.83 36.77
N CYS A 289 -10.86 94.83 37.27
CA CYS A 289 -12.25 94.90 37.74
C CYS A 289 -12.36 95.28 39.23
N ASP A 290 -11.25 95.25 39.95
CA ASP A 290 -11.16 95.38 41.41
C ASP A 290 -11.32 96.81 41.95
N SER A 291 -11.52 96.93 43.27
CA SER A 291 -11.55 98.23 43.97
C SER A 291 -10.88 98.21 45.36
N CYS A 292 -10.37 99.36 45.83
CA CYS A 292 -9.75 99.47 47.18
C CYS A 292 -10.79 99.81 48.27
N SER A 293 -10.55 99.34 49.50
CA SER A 293 -11.38 99.65 50.68
C SER A 293 -11.25 101.09 51.22
N GLY A 294 -10.05 101.71 51.13
CA GLY A 294 -9.86 103.17 51.28
C GLY A 294 -9.05 103.70 52.48
N GLU A 295 -8.29 102.84 53.18
CA GLU A 295 -7.47 103.18 54.34
C GLU A 295 -6.06 103.68 53.97
N THR A 296 -5.37 104.40 54.88
CA THR A 296 -4.07 105.08 54.59
C THR A 296 -3.02 104.93 55.72
N ASP A 297 -3.05 103.82 56.44
CA ASP A 297 -2.14 103.49 57.55
C ASP A 297 -1.48 102.11 57.36
N GLY A 298 -1.38 101.65 56.11
CA GLY A 298 -0.87 100.33 55.77
C GLY A 298 -1.86 99.17 55.87
N THR A 299 -3.12 99.39 56.26
CA THR A 299 -4.08 98.30 56.57
C THR A 299 -5.18 98.02 55.54
N GLY A 300 -5.32 98.82 54.47
CA GLY A 300 -6.37 98.64 53.47
C GLY A 300 -6.18 97.42 52.54
N SER A 301 -7.26 96.96 51.93
CA SER A 301 -7.29 95.74 51.10
C SER A 301 -8.03 95.96 49.77
N VAL A 302 -7.86 95.01 48.85
CA VAL A 302 -8.62 94.93 47.59
C VAL A 302 -9.97 94.23 47.83
N VAL A 303 -10.97 94.65 47.07
CA VAL A 303 -12.26 94.01 46.87
C VAL A 303 -12.31 93.52 45.42
N ASP A 304 -12.35 92.20 45.29
CA ASP A 304 -12.39 91.43 44.05
C ASP A 304 -13.61 91.78 43.17
N GLY A 305 -13.37 91.93 41.86
CA GLY A 305 -14.37 92.14 40.81
C GLY A 305 -14.37 91.13 39.65
N ASP A 306 -13.61 90.04 39.74
CA ASP A 306 -13.40 88.96 38.75
C ASP A 306 -13.34 87.63 39.52
N SER A 307 -14.49 86.96 39.68
CA SER A 307 -14.68 86.00 40.79
C SER A 307 -14.25 84.56 40.50
N ASP A 308 -13.76 84.28 39.30
CA ASP A 308 -13.07 83.03 38.95
C ASP A 308 -11.67 83.23 38.31
N ASP A 309 -11.12 84.46 38.39
CA ASP A 309 -9.75 84.85 38.00
C ASP A 309 -9.44 84.60 36.50
N ASP A 310 -10.44 84.67 35.62
CA ASP A 310 -10.29 84.41 34.16
C ASP A 310 -9.70 85.62 33.39
N GLY A 311 -9.83 86.83 33.94
CA GLY A 311 -9.37 88.09 33.35
C GLY A 311 -10.47 88.94 32.69
N VAL A 312 -11.73 88.51 32.77
CA VAL A 312 -12.93 89.23 32.33
C VAL A 312 -13.76 89.61 33.56
N CYS A 313 -14.24 90.85 33.62
CA CYS A 313 -15.04 91.29 34.75
C CYS A 313 -16.39 90.55 34.79
N ASN A 314 -16.86 90.25 36.01
CA ASN A 314 -18.19 89.68 36.36
C ASN A 314 -19.44 90.30 35.66
N ALA A 315 -19.28 91.39 34.91
CA ALA A 315 -20.33 92.11 34.19
C ALA A 315 -20.29 91.92 32.66
N ASP A 316 -19.18 91.42 32.12
CA ASP A 316 -18.89 91.32 30.67
C ASP A 316 -18.73 89.86 30.17
N GLU A 317 -18.85 88.88 31.07
CA GLU A 317 -18.83 87.42 30.82
C GLU A 317 -19.84 86.95 29.74
N ILE A 318 -19.41 86.01 28.90
CA ILE A 318 -20.24 85.31 27.90
C ILE A 318 -20.00 83.80 28.02
N GLY A 319 -20.93 83.09 28.65
CA GLY A 319 -20.87 81.63 28.79
C GLY A 319 -21.00 80.86 27.47
N GLY A 320 -20.17 79.82 27.32
CA GLY A 320 -20.22 78.84 26.24
C GLY A 320 -18.97 77.95 26.20
N CYS A 321 -18.91 76.96 25.32
CA CYS A 321 -17.75 76.06 25.30
C CYS A 321 -16.44 76.75 24.88
N THR A 322 -15.45 76.79 25.77
CA THR A 322 -14.11 77.41 25.54
C THR A 322 -13.02 76.42 25.11
N ILE A 323 -13.29 75.11 25.12
CA ILE A 323 -12.30 74.07 24.77
C ILE A 323 -12.13 74.02 23.24
N ALA A 324 -10.96 74.41 22.73
CA ALA A 324 -10.69 74.51 21.28
C ALA A 324 -10.80 73.18 20.49
N SER A 325 -10.73 72.03 21.16
CA SER A 325 -10.94 70.70 20.56
C SER A 325 -12.37 70.18 20.67
N ALA A 326 -13.26 70.87 21.39
CA ALA A 326 -14.68 70.53 21.46
C ALA A 326 -15.39 71.06 20.21
N CYS A 327 -16.28 70.26 19.64
CA CYS A 327 -16.83 70.51 18.31
C CYS A 327 -17.97 71.55 18.28
N ASN A 328 -18.39 72.06 19.44
CA ASN A 328 -19.19 73.27 19.60
C ASN A 328 -18.42 74.44 20.25
N TYR A 329 -17.08 74.44 20.14
CA TYR A 329 -16.22 75.55 20.58
C TYR A 329 -16.73 76.91 20.09
N ASN A 330 -16.90 77.84 21.03
CA ASN A 330 -17.28 79.22 20.77
C ASN A 330 -16.07 80.13 21.04
N SER A 331 -15.46 80.65 19.98
CA SER A 331 -14.33 81.60 20.08
C SER A 331 -14.69 82.98 20.64
N SER A 332 -15.94 83.19 21.06
CA SER A 332 -16.42 84.38 21.77
C SER A 332 -16.98 84.06 23.16
N ALA A 333 -16.84 82.81 23.63
CA ALA A 333 -17.09 82.50 25.03
C ALA A 333 -15.85 82.83 25.88
N THR A 334 -16.09 83.41 27.05
CA THR A 334 -15.08 83.64 28.09
C THR A 334 -15.10 82.47 29.06
N ASP A 335 -16.31 82.05 29.46
CA ASP A 335 -16.51 81.09 30.55
C ASP A 335 -17.08 79.77 30.05
N ASN A 336 -16.49 78.66 30.49
CA ASN A 336 -16.96 77.33 30.14
C ASN A 336 -18.22 76.96 30.95
N ASP A 337 -19.39 77.21 30.37
CA ASP A 337 -20.70 76.87 30.95
C ASP A 337 -20.99 75.36 31.04
N GLY A 338 -20.02 74.51 30.68
CA GLY A 338 -20.15 73.05 30.64
C GLY A 338 -20.87 72.51 29.41
N SER A 339 -21.16 73.35 28.41
CA SER A 339 -21.82 72.93 27.17
C SER A 339 -20.92 72.19 26.18
N CYS A 340 -19.62 72.02 26.46
CA CYS A 340 -18.66 71.39 25.55
C CYS A 340 -19.03 69.95 25.17
N LEU A 341 -19.16 69.72 23.87
CA LEU A 341 -19.40 68.40 23.28
C LEU A 341 -18.08 67.82 22.73
N SER A 342 -17.80 66.57 23.10
CA SER A 342 -16.75 65.77 22.46
C SER A 342 -17.28 65.13 21.17
N LEU A 343 -16.36 64.74 20.30
CA LEU A 343 -16.63 63.71 19.30
C LEU A 343 -16.93 62.38 20.00
N ASP A 344 -17.88 61.61 19.48
CA ASP A 344 -18.00 60.18 19.77
C ASP A 344 -17.01 59.37 18.90
N ALA A 345 -16.95 58.04 19.09
CA ALA A 345 -16.08 57.15 18.30
C ALA A 345 -16.35 57.29 16.79
N CYS A 346 -17.60 57.61 16.46
CA CYS A 346 -18.15 57.85 15.14
C CYS A 346 -17.79 59.20 14.47
N GLY A 347 -17.00 60.06 15.11
CA GLY A 347 -16.66 61.36 14.55
C GLY A 347 -17.80 62.40 14.58
N VAL A 348 -18.91 62.13 15.29
CA VAL A 348 -20.08 63.02 15.40
C VAL A 348 -20.07 63.80 16.70
N CYS A 349 -20.38 65.09 16.61
CA CYS A 349 -20.35 65.98 17.77
C CYS A 349 -21.50 65.72 18.75
N GLY A 350 -21.19 65.28 19.97
CA GLY A 350 -22.18 64.98 21.02
C GLY A 350 -23.11 63.81 20.69
N GLY A 351 -22.68 62.91 19.79
CA GLY A 351 -23.43 61.70 19.44
C GLY A 351 -23.29 60.58 20.49
N THR A 352 -23.99 59.48 20.22
CA THR A 352 -23.86 58.22 20.96
C THR A 352 -23.50 57.09 19.99
N GLY A 353 -22.80 57.43 18.90
CA GLY A 353 -22.33 56.46 17.92
C GLY A 353 -21.36 55.49 18.58
N VAL A 354 -21.63 54.21 18.35
CA VAL A 354 -20.71 53.12 18.64
C VAL A 354 -20.04 52.78 17.31
N ASP A 355 -18.75 52.51 17.42
CA ASP A 355 -17.90 51.84 16.42
C ASP A 355 -17.44 50.60 17.20
N SER A 356 -18.12 49.48 16.93
CA SER A 356 -18.05 48.28 17.77
C SER A 356 -16.80 47.42 17.50
N ASP A 357 -16.21 47.51 16.30
CA ASP A 357 -15.03 46.74 15.91
C ASP A 357 -13.75 47.59 15.73
N GLY A 358 -13.87 48.91 15.62
CA GLY A 358 -12.78 49.88 15.58
C GLY A 358 -12.27 50.22 14.18
N ASP A 359 -13.02 49.92 13.10
CA ASP A 359 -12.58 50.16 11.72
C ASP A 359 -12.66 51.64 11.28
N GLY A 360 -13.34 52.49 12.06
CA GLY A 360 -13.54 53.92 11.79
C GLY A 360 -14.83 54.26 11.01
N VAL A 361 -15.68 53.28 10.76
CA VAL A 361 -17.08 53.41 10.33
C VAL A 361 -17.98 53.22 11.56
N CYS A 362 -19.21 53.73 11.49
CA CYS A 362 -20.19 53.56 12.56
C CYS A 362 -21.08 52.34 12.31
N ASP A 363 -21.48 51.64 13.37
CA ASP A 363 -22.49 50.57 13.35
C ASP A 363 -23.78 50.97 12.56
N ALA A 364 -24.16 52.26 12.60
CA ALA A 364 -25.35 52.79 11.92
C ALA A 364 -25.16 53.12 10.43
N ASN A 365 -23.90 53.13 9.95
CA ASN A 365 -23.49 53.41 8.58
C ASN A 365 -22.84 52.19 7.91
N GLU A 366 -22.68 51.09 8.63
CA GLU A 366 -22.12 49.85 8.10
C GLU A 366 -22.94 49.33 6.92
N VAL A 367 -22.21 48.85 5.91
CA VAL A 367 -22.78 48.14 4.77
C VAL A 367 -22.32 46.70 4.85
N LEU A 368 -23.22 45.84 5.31
CA LEU A 368 -23.05 44.39 5.34
C LEU A 368 -22.80 43.84 3.93
N GLY A 369 -21.73 43.07 3.77
CA GLY A 369 -21.43 42.29 2.57
C GLY A 369 -20.00 41.75 2.59
N CYS A 370 -19.55 41.13 1.49
CA CYS A 370 -18.19 40.59 1.47
C CYS A 370 -17.12 41.68 1.27
N THR A 371 -16.29 41.89 2.30
CA THR A 371 -15.15 42.83 2.30
C THR A 371 -13.83 42.20 1.81
N LEU A 372 -13.79 40.89 1.61
CA LEU A 372 -12.58 40.16 1.21
C LEU A 372 -12.43 40.18 -0.32
N SER A 373 -11.40 40.85 -0.82
CA SER A 373 -11.12 41.01 -2.27
C SER A 373 -10.82 39.72 -3.03
N ALA A 374 -10.61 38.61 -2.32
CA ALA A 374 -10.45 37.26 -2.89
C ALA A 374 -11.79 36.54 -3.13
N ALA A 375 -12.93 37.10 -2.70
CA ALA A 375 -14.25 36.51 -2.89
C ALA A 375 -14.91 36.96 -4.19
N CYS A 376 -15.67 36.05 -4.80
CA CYS A 376 -16.42 36.22 -6.03
C CYS A 376 -17.55 37.27 -5.93
N ASN A 377 -18.08 37.49 -4.72
CA ASN A 377 -19.07 38.52 -4.43
C ASN A 377 -18.51 39.71 -3.62
N TYR A 378 -17.20 39.96 -3.72
CA TYR A 378 -16.55 41.14 -3.14
C TYR A 378 -17.27 42.45 -3.52
N SER A 379 -17.44 43.34 -2.55
CA SER A 379 -18.07 44.64 -2.72
C SER A 379 -17.20 45.75 -2.14
N GLU A 380 -16.69 46.65 -2.98
CA GLU A 380 -16.01 47.89 -2.55
C GLU A 380 -16.90 48.81 -1.70
N ALA A 381 -18.22 48.59 -1.70
CA ALA A 381 -19.18 49.33 -0.90
C ALA A 381 -19.50 48.67 0.45
N ALA A 382 -19.04 47.44 0.70
CA ALA A 382 -19.19 46.79 2.00
C ALA A 382 -18.12 47.31 2.97
N THR A 383 -18.51 47.55 4.23
CA THR A 383 -17.61 47.97 5.31
C THR A 383 -17.47 46.89 6.36
N GLU A 384 -18.55 46.17 6.68
CA GLU A 384 -18.55 45.04 7.63
C GLU A 384 -18.74 43.71 6.87
N ASN A 385 -17.98 42.68 7.27
CA ASN A 385 -18.09 41.35 6.69
C ASN A 385 -19.24 40.54 7.30
N ASP A 386 -20.33 40.37 6.57
CA ASP A 386 -21.53 39.67 7.02
C ASP A 386 -21.44 38.12 6.94
N GLY A 387 -20.27 37.59 6.59
CA GLY A 387 -20.04 36.16 6.39
C GLY A 387 -20.64 35.59 5.11
N THR A 388 -21.21 36.42 4.21
CA THR A 388 -21.75 35.96 2.92
C THR A 388 -20.70 35.82 1.82
N CYS A 389 -19.40 35.98 2.13
CA CYS A 389 -18.31 35.81 1.18
C CYS A 389 -18.35 34.45 0.47
N ASP A 390 -18.53 34.50 -0.84
CA ASP A 390 -18.54 33.35 -1.74
C ASP A 390 -17.20 33.25 -2.44
N PHE A 391 -16.47 32.16 -2.22
CA PHE A 391 -15.15 31.92 -2.80
C PHE A 391 -15.18 30.92 -3.97
N ILE A 392 -16.37 30.46 -4.37
CA ILE A 392 -16.52 29.31 -5.28
C ILE A 392 -17.29 29.69 -6.55
N SER A 393 -18.27 30.59 -6.51
CA SER A 393 -19.15 30.86 -7.67
C SER A 393 -18.48 31.50 -8.90
N CYS A 394 -17.24 31.96 -8.78
CA CYS A 394 -16.41 32.47 -9.89
C CYS A 394 -15.15 31.63 -10.14
N VAL A 395 -15.02 30.49 -9.45
CA VAL A 395 -13.99 29.50 -9.69
C VAL A 395 -14.43 28.61 -10.84
N GLY A 396 -13.51 28.41 -11.80
CA GLY A 396 -13.66 27.48 -12.90
C GLY A 396 -12.37 27.40 -13.69
N CYS A 397 -12.26 26.43 -14.60
CA CYS A 397 -11.07 26.33 -15.43
C CYS A 397 -11.09 27.45 -16.48
N MET A 398 -10.07 28.31 -16.48
CA MET A 398 -9.92 29.41 -17.44
C MET A 398 -9.02 29.05 -18.65
N ASP A 399 -8.62 27.78 -18.78
CA ASP A 399 -7.81 27.29 -19.90
C ASP A 399 -8.72 26.87 -21.07
N GLU A 400 -8.59 27.52 -22.23
CA GLU A 400 -9.38 27.24 -23.44
C GLU A 400 -9.16 25.81 -23.99
N SER A 401 -8.14 25.08 -23.54
CA SER A 401 -7.85 23.69 -23.91
C SER A 401 -8.43 22.64 -22.96
N ALA A 402 -9.03 23.04 -21.84
CA ALA A 402 -9.68 22.14 -20.90
C ALA A 402 -11.13 21.82 -21.29
N CYS A 403 -11.57 20.61 -20.96
CA CYS A 403 -12.90 20.09 -21.24
C CYS A 403 -14.00 20.72 -20.37
N ASN A 404 -13.64 21.21 -19.19
CA ASN A 404 -14.52 21.99 -18.31
C ASN A 404 -14.20 23.49 -18.33
N PHE A 405 -13.66 24.01 -19.44
CA PHE A 405 -13.43 25.44 -19.63
C PHE A 405 -14.70 26.27 -19.38
N ASP A 406 -14.62 27.19 -18.41
CA ASP A 406 -15.69 28.14 -18.10
C ASP A 406 -15.27 29.57 -18.50
N PRO A 407 -15.79 30.11 -19.61
CA PRO A 407 -15.49 31.48 -20.05
C PRO A 407 -16.13 32.57 -19.16
N SER A 408 -16.88 32.20 -18.11
CA SER A 408 -17.43 33.10 -17.10
C SER A 408 -16.70 33.08 -15.76
N ALA A 409 -15.77 32.14 -15.55
CA ALA A 409 -14.90 32.13 -14.38
C ALA A 409 -13.97 33.35 -14.37
N THR A 410 -13.72 33.89 -13.18
CA THR A 410 -12.77 35.00 -12.97
C THR A 410 -11.60 34.63 -12.06
N LEU A 411 -11.60 33.41 -11.52
CA LEU A 411 -10.53 32.85 -10.69
C LEU A 411 -10.18 31.44 -11.20
N ASN A 412 -9.00 31.28 -11.79
CA ASN A 412 -8.55 30.01 -12.36
C ASN A 412 -8.04 29.06 -11.28
N GLN A 413 -8.63 27.88 -11.13
CA GLN A 413 -8.06 26.79 -10.33
C GLN A 413 -7.50 25.70 -11.23
N LEU A 414 -6.16 25.73 -11.39
CA LEU A 414 -5.41 24.86 -12.29
C LEU A 414 -5.50 23.36 -11.94
N LEU A 415 -5.83 23.01 -10.70
CA LEU A 415 -6.03 21.61 -10.29
C LEU A 415 -7.40 21.04 -10.67
N ASP A 416 -8.40 21.90 -10.93
CA ASP A 416 -9.76 21.48 -11.32
C ASP A 416 -9.96 21.46 -12.84
N CYS A 417 -8.97 21.86 -13.63
CA CYS A 417 -9.02 21.79 -15.09
C CYS A 417 -8.94 20.32 -15.56
N THR A 418 -10.04 19.80 -16.12
CA THR A 418 -10.06 18.48 -16.74
C THR A 418 -9.64 18.59 -18.20
N TYR A 419 -8.67 17.79 -18.62
CA TYR A 419 -8.22 17.72 -20.02
C TYR A 419 -8.68 16.40 -20.63
N ALA A 420 -8.73 16.33 -21.96
CA ALA A 420 -9.01 15.09 -22.65
C ALA A 420 -7.79 14.16 -22.53
N GLU A 421 -8.02 12.87 -22.29
CA GLU A 421 -6.98 11.87 -22.35
C GLU A 421 -6.33 11.85 -23.74
N THR A 422 -5.05 11.49 -23.80
CA THR A 422 -4.32 11.44 -25.08
C THR A 422 -5.06 10.50 -26.05
N GLY A 423 -5.24 10.93 -27.30
CA GLY A 423 -6.02 10.19 -28.31
C GLY A 423 -7.54 10.47 -28.30
N TYR A 424 -8.13 10.91 -27.18
CA TYR A 424 -9.57 11.14 -27.03
C TYR A 424 -9.95 12.64 -27.05
N ASP A 425 -11.23 12.93 -27.27
CA ASP A 425 -11.83 14.25 -27.12
C ASP A 425 -12.47 14.45 -25.74
N CYS A 426 -12.96 15.66 -25.47
CA CYS A 426 -13.59 16.02 -24.21
C CYS A 426 -14.94 15.33 -23.91
N SER A 427 -15.45 14.51 -24.83
CA SER A 427 -16.61 13.63 -24.61
C SER A 427 -16.22 12.17 -24.37
N GLY A 428 -14.92 11.86 -24.36
CA GLY A 428 -14.40 10.49 -24.36
C GLY A 428 -14.53 9.79 -25.71
N THR A 429 -14.82 10.53 -26.80
CA THR A 429 -14.86 9.97 -28.16
C THR A 429 -13.44 9.96 -28.72
N CYS A 430 -13.05 8.91 -29.42
CA CYS A 430 -11.74 8.88 -30.05
C CYS A 430 -11.58 9.96 -31.16
N ASN A 431 -10.41 10.59 -31.25
CA ASN A 431 -10.10 11.57 -32.31
C ASN A 431 -9.79 10.94 -33.68
N ASN A 432 -9.18 9.76 -33.72
CA ASN A 432 -8.92 8.96 -34.92
C ASN A 432 -9.25 7.50 -34.61
N ASP A 433 -10.39 7.07 -35.12
CA ASP A 433 -10.94 5.72 -35.05
C ASP A 433 -11.36 5.38 -36.49
N SER A 434 -10.51 4.61 -37.16
CA SER A 434 -10.55 4.37 -38.60
C SER A 434 -11.52 3.25 -39.00
N ASP A 435 -11.78 2.29 -38.11
CA ASP A 435 -12.63 1.12 -38.35
C ASP A 435 -14.00 1.19 -37.63
N THR A 436 -14.14 2.10 -36.66
CA THR A 436 -15.32 2.38 -35.82
C THR A 436 -15.66 1.31 -34.77
N ASP A 437 -14.67 0.59 -34.24
CA ASP A 437 -14.84 -0.33 -33.10
C ASP A 437 -14.94 0.37 -31.73
N GLY A 438 -14.44 1.61 -31.62
CA GLY A 438 -14.45 2.44 -30.42
C GLY A 438 -13.10 2.56 -29.69
N ILE A 439 -12.04 1.95 -30.22
CA ILE A 439 -10.64 2.10 -29.80
C ILE A 439 -9.96 3.09 -30.78
N CYS A 440 -8.92 3.79 -30.32
CA CYS A 440 -8.20 4.73 -31.19
C CYS A 440 -7.10 4.05 -32.00
N ASP A 441 -6.87 4.51 -33.24
CA ASP A 441 -5.76 4.11 -34.13
C ASP A 441 -4.37 4.12 -33.45
N GLU A 442 -4.16 4.96 -32.42
CA GLU A 442 -2.90 5.07 -31.67
C GLU A 442 -2.78 4.04 -30.52
N PHE A 443 -3.89 3.39 -30.16
CA PHE A 443 -4.01 2.34 -29.13
C PHE A 443 -4.45 0.98 -29.71
N GLU A 444 -4.62 0.89 -31.03
CA GLU A 444 -4.79 -0.37 -31.75
C GLU A 444 -3.54 -1.25 -31.59
N VAL A 445 -3.76 -2.49 -31.17
CA VAL A 445 -2.76 -3.55 -31.07
C VAL A 445 -3.04 -4.53 -32.21
N PRO A 446 -2.21 -4.57 -33.26
CA PRO A 446 -2.44 -5.47 -34.39
C PRO A 446 -2.26 -6.94 -34.00
N GLY A 447 -3.23 -7.79 -34.36
CA GLY A 447 -3.14 -9.24 -34.19
C GLY A 447 -4.46 -9.93 -34.55
N CYS A 448 -4.61 -11.21 -34.22
CA CYS A 448 -5.88 -11.89 -34.45
C CYS A 448 -6.88 -11.63 -33.33
N THR A 449 -8.00 -10.97 -33.67
CA THR A 449 -9.11 -10.66 -32.75
C THR A 449 -10.23 -11.71 -32.71
N ASP A 450 -10.17 -12.74 -33.56
CA ASP A 450 -11.18 -13.81 -33.60
C ASP A 450 -10.85 -14.91 -32.57
N SER A 451 -11.72 -15.07 -31.57
CA SER A 451 -11.56 -16.05 -30.49
C SER A 451 -11.62 -17.52 -30.93
N SER A 452 -11.93 -17.81 -32.19
CA SER A 452 -11.90 -19.14 -32.79
C SER A 452 -10.60 -19.45 -33.56
N ALA A 453 -9.67 -18.50 -33.62
CA ALA A 453 -8.37 -18.68 -34.25
C ALA A 453 -7.29 -19.17 -33.28
N CYS A 454 -6.37 -19.98 -33.79
CA CYS A 454 -5.26 -20.59 -33.05
C CYS A 454 -4.21 -19.62 -32.53
N ASN A 455 -4.12 -18.45 -33.16
CA ASN A 455 -3.27 -17.33 -32.74
C ASN A 455 -4.09 -16.13 -32.27
N TYR A 456 -5.31 -16.38 -31.77
CA TYR A 456 -6.11 -15.38 -31.07
C TYR A 456 -5.30 -14.70 -29.97
N SER A 457 -5.33 -13.38 -29.92
CA SER A 457 -4.78 -12.62 -28.80
C SER A 457 -5.86 -11.76 -28.17
N ALA A 458 -6.12 -11.99 -26.88
CA ALA A 458 -7.03 -11.16 -26.10
C ALA A 458 -6.53 -9.72 -25.89
N SER A 459 -5.28 -9.42 -26.26
CA SER A 459 -4.73 -8.06 -26.29
C SER A 459 -4.77 -7.41 -27.67
N ALA A 460 -5.13 -8.14 -28.74
CA ALA A 460 -5.29 -7.56 -30.07
C ALA A 460 -6.61 -6.78 -30.15
N THR A 461 -6.54 -5.60 -30.75
CA THR A 461 -7.69 -4.71 -30.93
C THR A 461 -7.93 -4.35 -32.39
N ASP A 462 -6.91 -4.41 -33.26
CA ASP A 462 -7.07 -4.38 -34.73
C ASP A 462 -6.74 -5.75 -35.34
N ASN A 463 -7.55 -6.19 -36.32
CA ASN A 463 -7.36 -7.45 -37.02
C ASN A 463 -6.45 -7.30 -38.25
N ASP A 464 -5.16 -7.57 -38.03
CA ASP A 464 -4.12 -7.48 -39.07
C ASP A 464 -4.22 -8.56 -40.18
N GLY A 465 -5.19 -9.48 -40.07
CA GLY A 465 -5.38 -10.61 -40.97
C GLY A 465 -4.42 -11.78 -40.72
N SER A 466 -3.72 -11.81 -39.59
CA SER A 466 -2.82 -12.92 -39.21
C SER A 466 -3.55 -14.19 -38.73
N CYS A 467 -4.88 -14.15 -38.53
CA CYS A 467 -5.66 -15.26 -37.99
C CYS A 467 -5.43 -16.59 -38.74
N THR A 468 -4.96 -17.60 -38.00
CA THR A 468 -4.82 -19.00 -38.42
C THR A 468 -5.85 -19.86 -37.71
N TYR A 469 -6.43 -20.83 -38.43
CA TYR A 469 -7.48 -21.74 -37.92
C TYR A 469 -7.02 -23.20 -38.07
N PRO A 470 -7.65 -24.15 -37.37
CA PRO A 470 -7.41 -25.58 -37.57
C PRO A 470 -7.57 -25.99 -39.04
N SER A 471 -6.89 -27.07 -39.43
CA SER A 471 -6.88 -27.54 -40.82
C SER A 471 -8.19 -28.19 -41.27
N GLU A 472 -8.93 -28.81 -40.34
CA GLU A 472 -10.22 -29.47 -40.54
C GLU A 472 -11.08 -29.29 -39.27
N ASP A 473 -12.41 -29.35 -39.39
CA ASP A 473 -13.36 -28.99 -38.30
C ASP A 473 -13.32 -29.91 -37.06
N TYR A 474 -12.70 -31.09 -37.17
CA TYR A 474 -12.56 -32.11 -36.11
C TYR A 474 -11.16 -32.11 -35.47
N LEU A 475 -10.33 -31.14 -35.78
CA LEU A 475 -9.00 -30.95 -35.21
C LEU A 475 -8.93 -29.63 -34.42
N ASP A 476 -8.15 -29.63 -33.35
CA ASP A 476 -7.76 -28.44 -32.63
C ASP A 476 -6.59 -27.71 -33.33
N CYS A 477 -6.07 -26.70 -32.65
CA CYS A 477 -5.02 -25.84 -33.17
C CYS A 477 -3.61 -26.45 -33.19
N ASP A 478 -3.38 -27.48 -32.37
CA ASP A 478 -2.13 -28.24 -32.34
C ASP A 478 -2.21 -29.49 -33.24
N GLY A 479 -3.41 -29.81 -33.75
CA GLY A 479 -3.69 -30.91 -34.65
C GLY A 479 -4.14 -32.18 -33.94
N ASN A 480 -4.58 -32.08 -32.68
CA ASN A 480 -5.23 -33.17 -31.95
C ASN A 480 -6.72 -33.22 -32.30
N CYS A 481 -7.37 -34.34 -32.03
CA CYS A 481 -8.80 -34.52 -32.26
C CYS A 481 -9.65 -33.71 -31.26
N THR A 482 -10.71 -33.05 -31.74
CA THR A 482 -11.68 -32.37 -30.86
C THR A 482 -12.62 -33.34 -30.14
N THR A 483 -12.70 -34.55 -30.67
CA THR A 483 -13.55 -35.67 -30.28
C THR A 483 -12.76 -36.95 -30.57
N ASP A 484 -12.34 -37.58 -29.48
CA ASP A 484 -11.54 -38.82 -29.40
C ASP A 484 -11.92 -39.42 -28.04
N GLU A 485 -13.00 -40.20 -28.02
CA GLU A 485 -13.64 -40.71 -26.78
C GLU A 485 -12.86 -41.88 -26.15
N ASP A 486 -11.95 -42.54 -26.89
CA ASP A 486 -11.13 -43.66 -26.40
C ASP A 486 -9.62 -43.35 -26.24
N GLU A 487 -9.18 -42.16 -26.68
CA GLU A 487 -7.81 -41.62 -26.60
C GLU A 487 -6.76 -42.41 -27.43
N ASP A 488 -7.18 -43.09 -28.51
CA ASP A 488 -6.26 -43.86 -29.39
C ASP A 488 -5.49 -42.99 -30.42
N GLY A 489 -5.94 -41.76 -30.65
CA GLY A 489 -5.35 -40.80 -31.60
C GLY A 489 -5.94 -40.84 -33.01
N VAL A 490 -7.03 -41.58 -33.23
CA VAL A 490 -7.91 -41.51 -34.40
C VAL A 490 -9.23 -40.85 -34.00
N CYS A 491 -9.47 -39.63 -34.47
CA CYS A 491 -10.69 -38.89 -34.11
C CYS A 491 -11.97 -39.68 -34.45
N ASP A 492 -13.02 -39.54 -33.63
CA ASP A 492 -14.32 -40.22 -33.77
C ASP A 492 -14.85 -40.20 -35.23
N GLU A 493 -14.75 -39.06 -35.92
CA GLU A 493 -15.18 -38.88 -37.32
C GLU A 493 -14.43 -39.73 -38.36
N LEU A 494 -13.26 -40.25 -38.00
CA LEU A 494 -12.36 -41.05 -38.83
C LEU A 494 -12.33 -42.54 -38.41
N GLU A 495 -13.01 -42.91 -37.32
CA GLU A 495 -13.09 -44.28 -36.85
C GLU A 495 -13.68 -45.24 -37.88
N VAL A 496 -13.12 -46.45 -37.92
CA VAL A 496 -13.63 -47.57 -38.69
C VAL A 496 -13.95 -48.73 -37.76
N PHE A 497 -15.22 -48.81 -37.36
CA PHE A 497 -15.79 -49.92 -36.60
C PHE A 497 -15.57 -51.28 -37.28
N GLY A 498 -14.98 -52.23 -36.55
CA GLY A 498 -14.84 -53.61 -36.99
C GLY A 498 -14.18 -54.49 -35.93
N CYS A 499 -13.39 -55.48 -36.36
CA CYS A 499 -12.59 -56.28 -35.45
C CYS A 499 -11.10 -56.02 -35.66
N ASP A 500 -10.48 -55.30 -34.73
CA ASP A 500 -9.05 -54.98 -34.64
C ASP A 500 -8.20 -56.13 -34.05
N ILE A 501 -8.82 -57.07 -33.32
CA ILE A 501 -8.11 -58.17 -32.67
C ILE A 501 -7.54 -59.13 -33.72
N ALA A 502 -6.22 -59.04 -33.94
CA ALA A 502 -5.46 -59.84 -34.93
C ALA A 502 -5.55 -61.38 -34.77
N SER A 503 -6.14 -61.88 -33.69
CA SER A 503 -6.39 -63.31 -33.44
C SER A 503 -7.83 -63.77 -33.72
N ALA A 504 -8.74 -62.86 -34.07
CA ALA A 504 -10.10 -63.17 -34.47
C ALA A 504 -10.18 -63.64 -35.93
N CYS A 505 -11.19 -64.46 -36.22
CA CYS A 505 -11.41 -65.05 -37.55
C CYS A 505 -11.91 -64.03 -38.59
N ASN A 506 -12.45 -62.90 -38.14
CA ASN A 506 -12.93 -61.77 -38.95
C ASN A 506 -12.12 -60.47 -38.76
N TYR A 507 -10.87 -60.58 -38.31
CA TYR A 507 -9.95 -59.44 -38.17
C TYR A 507 -9.87 -58.59 -39.45
N SER A 508 -9.90 -57.27 -39.28
CA SER A 508 -9.72 -56.25 -40.31
C SER A 508 -8.57 -55.30 -39.95
N ALA A 509 -7.56 -55.21 -40.80
CA ALA A 509 -6.47 -54.25 -40.65
C ALA A 509 -6.85 -52.81 -41.06
N GLU A 510 -8.11 -52.59 -41.46
CA GLU A 510 -8.68 -51.26 -41.72
C GLU A 510 -9.61 -50.80 -40.58
N ALA A 511 -9.83 -51.63 -39.56
CA ALA A 511 -10.60 -51.23 -38.37
C ALA A 511 -9.70 -50.49 -37.38
N THR A 512 -10.21 -49.42 -36.79
CA THR A 512 -9.55 -48.66 -35.71
C THR A 512 -10.23 -48.94 -34.36
N GLU A 513 -11.56 -49.07 -34.32
CA GLU A 513 -12.34 -49.37 -33.12
C GLU A 513 -13.02 -50.76 -33.21
N ASN A 514 -13.07 -51.47 -32.08
CA ASN A 514 -13.64 -52.79 -31.89
C ASN A 514 -15.16 -52.73 -31.61
N ASP A 515 -15.96 -53.01 -32.63
CA ASP A 515 -17.44 -53.01 -32.52
C ASP A 515 -18.02 -54.23 -31.78
N GLY A 516 -17.17 -55.04 -31.14
CA GLY A 516 -17.54 -56.28 -30.46
C GLY A 516 -17.94 -57.42 -31.40
N THR A 517 -17.81 -57.28 -32.73
CA THR A 517 -18.12 -58.35 -33.69
C THR A 517 -16.99 -59.37 -33.85
N CYS A 518 -15.88 -59.24 -33.11
CA CYS A 518 -14.79 -60.20 -33.14
C CYS A 518 -15.26 -61.64 -32.86
N GLU A 519 -15.06 -62.51 -33.84
CA GLU A 519 -15.57 -63.87 -33.90
C GLU A 519 -14.39 -64.84 -33.85
N PHE A 520 -14.37 -65.73 -32.87
CA PHE A 520 -13.23 -66.61 -32.59
C PHE A 520 -13.53 -68.09 -32.82
N SER A 521 -14.73 -68.44 -33.30
CA SER A 521 -15.20 -69.83 -33.38
C SER A 521 -15.19 -70.42 -34.78
N SER A 522 -15.32 -69.64 -35.86
CA SER A 522 -15.40 -70.16 -37.23
C SER A 522 -14.07 -70.71 -37.76
N CYS A 523 -12.95 -70.28 -37.19
CA CYS A 523 -11.59 -70.71 -37.54
C CYS A 523 -10.86 -71.42 -36.38
N ALA A 524 -11.55 -71.69 -35.27
CA ALA A 524 -10.99 -72.41 -34.13
C ALA A 524 -11.29 -73.91 -34.18
N GLY A 525 -10.25 -74.72 -34.23
CA GLY A 525 -10.34 -76.18 -34.28
C GLY A 525 -9.05 -76.84 -33.82
N CYS A 526 -9.11 -78.16 -33.64
CA CYS A 526 -7.94 -78.91 -33.19
C CYS A 526 -6.92 -78.97 -34.33
N THR A 527 -5.79 -78.28 -34.17
CA THR A 527 -4.75 -78.16 -35.20
C THR A 527 -3.74 -79.33 -35.20
N ILE A 528 -3.92 -80.31 -34.31
CA ILE A 528 -3.00 -81.43 -34.10
C ILE A 528 -3.42 -82.63 -34.97
N PRO A 529 -2.65 -83.05 -36.00
CA PRO A 529 -3.05 -84.09 -36.96
C PRO A 529 -3.26 -85.51 -36.40
N THR A 530 -3.02 -85.71 -35.10
CA THR A 530 -3.15 -87.01 -34.41
C THR A 530 -4.33 -87.06 -33.43
N ALA A 531 -5.16 -86.03 -33.36
CA ALA A 531 -6.38 -86.02 -32.55
C ALA A 531 -7.57 -86.61 -33.32
N CYS A 532 -8.53 -87.22 -32.61
CA CYS A 532 -9.75 -87.78 -33.19
C CYS A 532 -10.67 -86.72 -33.83
N ASN A 533 -10.53 -85.43 -33.45
CA ASN A 533 -11.27 -84.28 -33.99
C ASN A 533 -10.37 -83.22 -34.65
N TYR A 534 -9.28 -83.62 -35.28
CA TYR A 534 -8.42 -82.75 -36.07
C TYR A 534 -9.20 -82.03 -37.19
N ASP A 535 -8.96 -80.73 -37.36
CA ASP A 535 -9.51 -79.90 -38.43
C ASP A 535 -8.37 -79.25 -39.24
N GLU A 536 -8.33 -79.51 -40.55
CA GLU A 536 -7.31 -78.97 -41.46
C GLU A 536 -7.58 -77.52 -41.91
N THR A 537 -8.75 -76.97 -41.58
CA THR A 537 -9.18 -75.60 -41.92
C THR A 537 -9.06 -74.61 -40.77
N ALA A 538 -8.75 -75.08 -39.56
CA ALA A 538 -8.55 -74.25 -38.38
C ALA A 538 -7.25 -73.43 -38.44
N THR A 539 -7.35 -72.12 -38.27
CA THR A 539 -6.20 -71.20 -38.15
C THR A 539 -5.94 -70.77 -36.70
N LEU A 540 -6.94 -70.87 -35.82
CA LEU A 540 -6.82 -70.58 -34.39
C LEU A 540 -6.77 -71.89 -33.57
N SER A 541 -5.67 -72.10 -32.84
CA SER A 541 -5.38 -73.38 -32.17
C SER A 541 -6.12 -73.52 -30.83
N ASN A 542 -7.23 -74.28 -30.81
CA ASN A 542 -7.97 -74.61 -29.57
C ASN A 542 -7.58 -75.97 -28.97
N ASN A 543 -6.27 -76.31 -28.99
CA ASN A 543 -5.75 -77.67 -28.75
C ASN A 543 -6.12 -78.33 -27.40
N VAL A 544 -6.69 -77.59 -26.44
CA VAL A 544 -7.33 -78.11 -25.22
C VAL A 544 -8.59 -78.95 -25.54
N THR A 545 -9.29 -78.66 -26.64
CA THR A 545 -10.45 -79.44 -27.11
C THR A 545 -10.08 -80.61 -28.04
N CYS A 546 -8.78 -80.83 -28.28
CA CYS A 546 -8.32 -82.02 -29.01
C CYS A 546 -8.63 -83.28 -28.19
N THR A 547 -9.43 -84.15 -28.76
CA THR A 547 -9.76 -85.47 -28.22
C THR A 547 -8.77 -86.51 -28.73
N TYR A 548 -8.35 -87.41 -27.84
CA TYR A 548 -7.41 -88.48 -28.15
C TYR A 548 -7.96 -89.82 -27.67
N ILE A 549 -7.44 -90.91 -28.25
CA ILE A 549 -7.81 -92.28 -27.87
C ILE A 549 -7.43 -92.50 -26.40
N PRO A 550 -8.38 -92.82 -25.49
CA PRO A 550 -8.06 -93.08 -24.09
C PRO A 550 -7.20 -94.35 -23.93
N GLU A 551 -6.38 -94.42 -22.89
CA GLU A 551 -5.56 -95.61 -22.64
C GLU A 551 -6.45 -96.86 -22.50
N GLY A 552 -6.21 -97.87 -23.34
CA GLY A 552 -6.98 -99.13 -23.39
C GLY A 552 -7.88 -99.32 -24.61
N TRP A 553 -7.96 -98.35 -25.53
CA TRP A 553 -8.78 -98.41 -26.75
C TRP A 553 -7.89 -98.39 -28.01
N ASP A 554 -8.34 -99.00 -29.11
CA ASP A 554 -7.55 -99.18 -30.36
C ASP A 554 -8.05 -98.31 -31.54
N ASP A 555 -9.22 -97.67 -31.40
CA ASP A 555 -9.72 -96.61 -32.30
C ASP A 555 -10.62 -95.60 -31.55
N CYS A 556 -11.13 -94.59 -32.27
CA CYS A 556 -11.99 -93.54 -31.71
C CYS A 556 -13.48 -93.97 -31.59
N ASP A 557 -13.87 -95.24 -31.85
CA ASP A 557 -15.27 -95.69 -31.99
C ASP A 557 -15.64 -96.77 -30.95
N GLN A 558 -16.15 -96.32 -29.80
CA GLN A 558 -16.15 -97.05 -28.53
C GLN A 558 -16.92 -98.40 -28.50
N THR A 559 -16.22 -99.53 -28.27
CA THR A 559 -16.80 -100.81 -27.77
C THR A 559 -16.05 -101.42 -26.54
N ILE A 560 -16.80 -102.10 -25.64
CA ILE A 560 -16.50 -102.33 -24.20
C ILE A 560 -15.88 -103.72 -23.87
N CYS A 561 -15.01 -103.82 -22.83
CA CYS A 561 -14.78 -104.99 -21.93
C CYS A 561 -13.83 -104.64 -20.75
N THR A 562 -13.71 -105.47 -19.70
CA THR A 562 -12.80 -105.31 -18.52
C THR A 562 -12.61 -106.65 -17.76
N ASP A 563 -11.97 -106.74 -16.57
CA ASP A 563 -11.83 -108.02 -15.81
C ASP A 563 -11.55 -107.91 -14.26
N SER A 564 -11.90 -108.93 -13.45
CA SER A 564 -11.69 -109.00 -11.97
C SER A 564 -11.59 -110.39 -11.33
N ASP A 565 -12.44 -111.37 -11.66
CA ASP A 565 -12.18 -112.78 -11.28
C ASP A 565 -11.43 -113.55 -12.40
N ASN A 566 -11.08 -112.80 -13.44
CA ASN A 566 -10.19 -113.09 -14.55
C ASN A 566 -10.84 -113.86 -15.73
N ASP A 567 -12.16 -113.65 -15.96
CA ASP A 567 -12.94 -114.16 -17.10
C ASP A 567 -13.52 -113.09 -18.07
N GLY A 568 -13.74 -111.83 -17.62
CA GLY A 568 -14.31 -110.74 -18.45
C GLY A 568 -15.11 -109.56 -17.80
N ILE A 569 -15.13 -109.35 -16.46
CA ILE A 569 -15.79 -108.28 -15.60
C ILE A 569 -14.93 -107.41 -14.63
N CYS A 570 -14.73 -106.08 -14.79
CA CYS A 570 -13.82 -105.19 -13.99
C CYS A 570 -13.86 -105.18 -12.43
N ASP A 571 -12.72 -104.87 -11.78
CA ASP A 571 -12.66 -104.28 -10.40
C ASP A 571 -11.35 -103.52 -10.05
N PHE A 572 -11.32 -102.93 -8.85
CA PHE A 572 -10.59 -101.72 -8.40
C PHE A 572 -10.07 -101.86 -6.95
N ASP A 573 -9.15 -101.00 -6.48
CA ASP A 573 -8.83 -100.86 -5.03
C ASP A 573 -8.23 -99.46 -4.68
N GLU A 574 -8.61 -98.90 -3.52
CA GLU A 574 -8.49 -97.46 -3.14
C GLU A 574 -7.13 -97.02 -2.49
N PRO A 575 -7.00 -95.73 -2.06
CA PRO A 575 -7.40 -95.40 -0.67
C PRO A 575 -8.09 -94.02 -0.42
N ALA A 576 -9.28 -94.10 0.20
CA ALA A 576 -9.82 -93.29 1.31
C ALA A 576 -9.90 -91.74 1.25
N GLY A 577 -11.10 -91.17 1.47
CA GLY A 577 -11.17 -89.75 1.85
C GLY A 577 -12.47 -89.05 2.30
N CYS A 578 -13.69 -89.39 1.86
CA CYS A 578 -14.93 -88.65 2.24
C CYS A 578 -16.20 -89.49 1.99
N VAL A 579 -17.01 -89.83 3.02
CA VAL A 579 -18.31 -90.50 2.82
C VAL A 579 -19.35 -90.08 3.87
N GLY A 580 -20.38 -89.35 3.43
CA GLY A 580 -21.58 -89.00 4.21
C GLY A 580 -22.19 -87.66 3.75
N GLU A 581 -23.52 -87.52 3.83
CA GLU A 581 -24.17 -86.21 3.68
C GLU A 581 -23.90 -85.38 4.93
N PHE A 582 -23.01 -84.40 4.80
CA PHE A 582 -22.70 -83.40 5.83
C PHE A 582 -23.03 -82.00 5.29
N ASN A 583 -23.23 -81.04 6.18
CA ASN A 583 -23.73 -79.71 5.81
C ASN A 583 -22.69 -78.93 4.99
N GLU A 584 -23.16 -78.04 4.12
CA GLU A 584 -22.32 -77.03 3.47
C GLU A 584 -21.91 -75.94 4.49
N PRO A 585 -20.70 -75.36 4.39
CA PRO A 585 -20.20 -74.39 5.37
C PRO A 585 -21.04 -73.11 5.37
N HIS A 586 -21.55 -72.67 6.53
CA HIS A 586 -22.41 -71.49 6.58
C HIS A 586 -21.59 -70.19 6.72
N LEU A 587 -21.82 -69.23 5.81
CA LEU A 587 -21.18 -67.92 5.80
C LEU A 587 -22.23 -66.80 5.99
N SER A 588 -22.00 -65.90 6.96
CA SER A 588 -22.89 -64.77 7.24
C SER A 588 -22.16 -63.44 7.07
N LEU A 589 -22.58 -62.63 6.10
CA LEU A 589 -22.11 -61.26 5.88
C LEU A 589 -23.10 -60.25 6.48
N SER A 590 -22.64 -59.04 6.81
CA SER A 590 -23.46 -57.99 7.43
C SER A 590 -23.26 -56.64 6.76
N GLY A 591 -24.29 -56.18 6.04
CA GLY A 591 -24.43 -54.79 5.58
C GLY A 591 -23.92 -54.50 4.16
N VAL A 592 -24.43 -53.39 3.63
CA VAL A 592 -23.80 -52.62 2.54
C VAL A 592 -22.76 -51.71 3.19
N VAL A 593 -21.63 -51.50 2.52
CA VAL A 593 -20.57 -50.59 3.03
C VAL A 593 -20.30 -49.53 1.96
N GLU A 594 -20.38 -48.27 2.38
CA GLU A 594 -20.06 -47.08 1.60
C GLU A 594 -18.68 -46.60 2.06
N THR A 595 -17.73 -46.45 1.13
CA THR A 595 -16.34 -46.06 1.43
C THR A 595 -15.77 -45.20 0.31
N ALA A 596 -15.03 -44.15 0.65
CA ALA A 596 -14.18 -43.44 -0.30
C ALA A 596 -13.10 -44.36 -0.88
N VAL A 597 -12.79 -44.13 -2.16
CA VAL A 597 -11.86 -44.92 -2.99
C VAL A 597 -10.45 -44.29 -2.88
N ALA A 598 -9.30 -44.98 -2.99
CA ALA A 598 -9.01 -46.36 -3.39
C ALA A 598 -7.92 -47.01 -2.52
N VAL A 599 -7.82 -48.35 -2.60
CA VAL A 599 -6.60 -49.17 -2.61
C VAL A 599 -5.32 -48.52 -2.02
N GLY A 600 -5.26 -48.39 -0.69
CA GLY A 600 -4.11 -47.77 0.00
C GLY A 600 -3.40 -48.63 1.04
N ASP A 601 -4.14 -49.40 1.88
CA ASP A 601 -3.52 -50.07 3.05
C ASP A 601 -4.28 -51.32 3.55
N TRP A 602 -4.79 -52.16 2.64
CA TRP A 602 -5.51 -53.38 3.02
C TRP A 602 -4.59 -54.59 3.17
N SER A 603 -3.86 -54.62 4.29
CA SER A 603 -3.26 -55.87 4.76
C SER A 603 -4.35 -56.92 5.02
N SER A 604 -4.16 -58.12 4.50
CA SER A 604 -5.20 -59.14 4.39
C SER A 604 -5.54 -59.83 5.71
N THR A 605 -6.78 -59.70 6.21
CA THR A 605 -7.59 -60.82 6.78
C THR A 605 -9.03 -60.46 7.17
N ASP A 606 -9.34 -59.20 7.52
CA ASP A 606 -10.36 -58.94 8.55
C ASP A 606 -11.84 -58.72 8.11
N PHE A 607 -12.20 -58.96 6.84
CA PHE A 607 -13.56 -58.68 6.34
C PHE A 607 -14.41 -59.88 5.91
N ALA A 608 -13.89 -61.10 6.02
CA ALA A 608 -14.76 -62.28 5.97
C ALA A 608 -15.56 -62.38 7.28
N GLY A 609 -16.89 -62.45 7.19
CA GLY A 609 -17.73 -62.77 8.35
C GLY A 609 -17.39 -64.14 8.94
N ALA A 610 -17.81 -64.40 10.18
CA ALA A 610 -17.53 -65.69 10.82
C ALA A 610 -18.11 -66.85 10.01
N SER A 611 -17.23 -67.69 9.45
CA SER A 611 -17.57 -69.01 8.93
C SER A 611 -17.56 -70.02 10.07
N SER A 612 -18.57 -70.89 10.09
CA SER A 612 -18.67 -71.96 11.09
C SER A 612 -19.07 -73.26 10.44
N ASP A 613 -18.26 -74.29 10.64
CA ASP A 613 -18.50 -75.66 10.19
C ASP A 613 -17.87 -76.64 11.20
N ASP A 614 -18.42 -77.84 11.32
CA ASP A 614 -17.99 -78.88 12.27
C ASP A 614 -16.75 -79.65 11.79
N THR A 615 -16.42 -79.59 10.49
CA THR A 615 -15.26 -80.23 9.84
C THR A 615 -14.05 -79.31 9.68
N GLY A 616 -14.29 -78.02 9.43
CA GLY A 616 -13.28 -76.95 9.47
C GLY A 616 -12.79 -76.49 8.09
N VAL A 617 -13.00 -75.21 7.79
CA VAL A 617 -12.70 -74.57 6.50
C VAL A 617 -11.28 -74.86 6.00
N GLN A 618 -11.16 -75.33 4.76
CA GLN A 618 -9.89 -75.58 4.08
C GLN A 618 -9.38 -74.35 3.33
N SER A 619 -10.26 -73.65 2.60
CA SER A 619 -9.88 -72.48 1.82
C SER A 619 -11.04 -71.50 1.63
N THR A 620 -10.69 -70.23 1.48
CA THR A 620 -11.62 -69.15 1.13
C THR A 620 -11.01 -68.39 -0.04
N THR A 621 -11.78 -68.23 -1.12
CA THR A 621 -11.42 -67.39 -2.27
C THR A 621 -12.48 -66.32 -2.47
N PHE A 622 -12.15 -65.27 -3.22
CA PHE A 622 -13.12 -64.27 -3.64
C PHE A 622 -12.87 -63.85 -5.09
N VAL A 623 -13.93 -63.37 -5.73
CA VAL A 623 -13.89 -62.75 -7.07
C VAL A 623 -14.64 -61.42 -7.00
N ASP A 624 -14.05 -60.39 -7.59
CA ASP A 624 -14.63 -59.05 -7.65
C ASP A 624 -15.22 -58.79 -9.03
N TYR A 625 -16.45 -58.28 -9.04
CA TYR A 625 -17.13 -57.79 -10.23
C TYR A 625 -17.31 -56.28 -10.10
N ILE A 626 -16.61 -55.53 -10.95
CA ILE A 626 -16.69 -54.07 -11.02
C ILE A 626 -17.80 -53.71 -12.02
N GLY A 627 -18.63 -52.73 -11.66
CA GLY A 627 -19.67 -52.20 -12.55
C GLY A 627 -20.11 -50.80 -12.16
N ARG A 628 -20.60 -50.04 -13.14
CA ARG A 628 -21.05 -48.66 -12.94
C ARG A 628 -22.57 -48.61 -12.71
N LEU A 629 -23.00 -47.87 -11.71
CA LEU A 629 -24.41 -47.60 -11.42
C LEU A 629 -24.97 -46.56 -12.40
N ALA A 630 -26.29 -46.56 -12.59
CA ALA A 630 -26.97 -45.63 -13.52
C ALA A 630 -26.91 -44.14 -13.09
N ASP A 631 -26.43 -43.86 -11.88
CA ASP A 631 -26.14 -42.52 -11.36
C ASP A 631 -24.66 -42.12 -11.49
N GLY A 632 -23.85 -42.93 -12.19
CA GLY A 632 -22.44 -42.67 -12.50
C GLY A 632 -21.44 -43.24 -11.49
N ARG A 633 -21.87 -43.65 -10.29
CA ARG A 633 -21.00 -44.18 -9.23
C ARG A 633 -20.44 -45.57 -9.55
N TYR A 634 -19.24 -45.86 -9.05
CA TYR A 634 -18.67 -47.20 -9.13
C TYR A 634 -19.25 -48.12 -8.06
N SER A 635 -19.50 -49.38 -8.43
CA SER A 635 -19.91 -50.44 -7.51
C SER A 635 -19.01 -51.66 -7.67
N VAL A 636 -18.66 -52.29 -6.57
CA VAL A 636 -17.90 -53.54 -6.55
C VAL A 636 -18.73 -54.59 -5.84
N THR A 637 -19.09 -55.65 -6.56
CA THR A 637 -19.74 -56.83 -5.98
C THR A 637 -18.68 -57.90 -5.75
N ARG A 638 -18.30 -58.12 -4.49
CA ARG A 638 -17.35 -59.17 -4.10
C ARG A 638 -18.10 -60.45 -3.74
N VAL A 639 -17.78 -61.55 -4.41
CA VAL A 639 -18.36 -62.87 -4.13
C VAL A 639 -17.32 -63.75 -3.45
N TYR A 640 -17.58 -64.13 -2.21
CA TYR A 640 -16.77 -65.07 -1.44
C TYR A 640 -17.22 -66.51 -1.71
N THR A 641 -16.26 -67.41 -1.94
CA THR A 641 -16.48 -68.86 -1.97
C THR A 641 -15.66 -69.52 -0.87
N VAL A 642 -16.32 -70.28 0.01
CA VAL A 642 -15.68 -71.02 1.11
C VAL A 642 -15.76 -72.51 0.81
N THR A 643 -14.63 -73.22 0.92
CA THR A 643 -14.53 -74.66 0.67
C THR A 643 -14.06 -75.39 1.93
N ASP A 644 -14.77 -76.44 2.31
CA ASP A 644 -14.43 -77.32 3.43
C ASP A 644 -13.36 -78.37 3.04
N VAL A 645 -12.72 -79.03 4.00
CA VAL A 645 -11.79 -80.14 3.77
C VAL A 645 -12.41 -81.31 2.99
N CYS A 646 -13.74 -81.42 2.98
CA CYS A 646 -14.49 -82.40 2.18
C CYS A 646 -14.86 -81.92 0.76
N ALA A 647 -14.37 -80.76 0.32
CA ALA A 647 -14.65 -80.11 -0.98
C ALA A 647 -16.12 -79.66 -1.20
N ASN A 648 -16.94 -79.62 -0.14
CA ASN A 648 -18.23 -78.92 -0.15
C ASN A 648 -17.99 -77.39 -0.21
N THR A 649 -18.84 -76.65 -0.92
CA THR A 649 -18.68 -75.20 -1.12
C THR A 649 -19.93 -74.41 -0.73
N SER A 650 -19.73 -73.17 -0.31
CA SER A 650 -20.80 -72.18 -0.10
C SER A 650 -20.37 -70.80 -0.59
N GLN A 651 -21.33 -69.98 -1.01
CA GLN A 651 -21.10 -68.63 -1.54
C GLN A 651 -21.93 -67.56 -0.85
N ALA A 652 -21.34 -66.36 -0.69
CA ALA A 652 -22.05 -65.16 -0.27
C ALA A 652 -21.48 -63.91 -0.97
N GLY A 653 -22.34 -62.94 -1.29
CA GLY A 653 -21.97 -61.69 -1.96
C GLY A 653 -22.03 -60.48 -1.03
N GLN A 654 -21.10 -59.55 -1.20
CA GLN A 654 -21.07 -58.22 -0.60
C GLN A 654 -21.13 -57.16 -1.70
N LEU A 655 -21.94 -56.12 -1.51
CA LEU A 655 -21.99 -54.94 -2.38
C LEU A 655 -21.28 -53.77 -1.68
N LEU A 656 -20.29 -53.21 -2.38
CA LEU A 656 -19.58 -52.00 -2.02
C LEU A 656 -19.96 -50.90 -3.01
N ILE A 657 -20.21 -49.69 -2.52
CA ILE A 657 -20.51 -48.51 -3.34
C ILE A 657 -19.46 -47.46 -3.06
N ALA A 658 -18.80 -46.99 -4.12
CA ALA A 658 -17.93 -45.83 -4.10
C ALA A 658 -18.79 -44.57 -4.13
N ASP A 659 -18.62 -43.70 -3.12
CA ASP A 659 -19.29 -42.42 -3.06
C ASP A 659 -18.32 -41.33 -2.58
N GLU A 660 -18.36 -40.18 -3.24
CA GLU A 660 -17.40 -39.09 -3.09
C GLU A 660 -18.03 -37.83 -2.49
N THR A 661 -19.27 -37.88 -2.00
CA THR A 661 -19.91 -36.75 -1.31
C THR A 661 -19.34 -36.50 0.10
N HIS A 662 -18.10 -36.03 0.16
CA HIS A 662 -17.46 -35.45 1.34
C HIS A 662 -17.80 -33.95 1.47
N PRO A 663 -17.50 -33.31 2.63
CA PRO A 663 -17.78 -31.90 2.84
C PRO A 663 -17.08 -31.02 1.78
N SER A 664 -17.90 -30.22 1.10
CA SER A 664 -17.47 -29.12 0.24
C SER A 664 -17.21 -27.88 1.09
N GLY A 665 -16.11 -27.18 0.82
CA GLY A 665 -15.70 -25.99 1.55
C GLY A 665 -14.27 -25.58 1.18
N CYS A 666 -13.81 -24.44 1.67
CA CYS A 666 -12.49 -23.92 1.28
C CYS A 666 -11.34 -24.82 1.75
N THR A 667 -10.57 -25.37 0.79
CA THR A 667 -9.43 -26.26 1.06
C THR A 667 -8.09 -25.54 1.20
N ASN A 668 -8.02 -24.24 0.87
CA ASN A 668 -6.77 -23.47 0.92
C ASN A 668 -6.48 -22.93 2.32
N ALA A 669 -5.43 -23.45 2.96
CA ALA A 669 -5.00 -23.07 4.31
C ALA A 669 -4.61 -21.59 4.50
N ASN A 670 -4.47 -20.82 3.42
CA ASN A 670 -4.19 -19.38 3.45
C ASN A 670 -5.46 -18.49 3.37
N ALA A 671 -6.64 -19.08 3.11
CA ALA A 671 -7.91 -18.35 3.10
C ALA A 671 -8.47 -18.15 4.52
N THR A 672 -9.20 -17.07 4.74
CA THR A 672 -9.82 -16.79 6.06
C THR A 672 -11.01 -17.70 6.36
N SER A 673 -11.62 -18.31 5.34
CA SER A 673 -12.71 -19.29 5.43
C SER A 673 -12.26 -20.76 5.35
N TYR A 674 -10.95 -21.05 5.52
CA TYR A 674 -10.40 -22.41 5.44
C TYR A 674 -11.11 -23.42 6.36
N GLU A 675 -11.59 -24.53 5.79
CA GLU A 675 -12.18 -25.65 6.51
C GLU A 675 -11.24 -26.88 6.49
N PRO A 676 -10.67 -27.30 7.62
CA PRO A 676 -9.66 -28.36 7.67
C PRO A 676 -10.19 -29.78 7.40
N ASP A 677 -11.51 -29.96 7.38
CA ASP A 677 -12.19 -31.21 7.05
C ASP A 677 -12.77 -31.22 5.61
N ALA A 678 -12.62 -30.12 4.85
CA ALA A 678 -13.02 -30.03 3.46
C ALA A 678 -11.93 -30.61 2.54
N ILE A 679 -12.36 -31.38 1.54
CA ILE A 679 -11.47 -32.07 0.59
C ILE A 679 -11.69 -31.62 -0.86
N ASN A 680 -12.85 -31.04 -1.14
CA ASN A 680 -13.24 -30.52 -2.45
C ASN A 680 -13.53 -29.02 -2.30
N ASP A 681 -12.79 -28.17 -3.03
CA ASP A 681 -13.03 -26.72 -3.05
C ASP A 681 -14.29 -26.42 -3.88
N ASP A 682 -15.24 -25.72 -3.27
CA ASP A 682 -16.49 -25.26 -3.90
C ASP A 682 -16.48 -23.77 -4.26
N GLY A 683 -15.32 -23.12 -4.17
CA GLY A 683 -15.17 -21.68 -4.41
C GLY A 683 -15.56 -20.81 -3.23
N SER A 684 -15.77 -21.38 -2.03
CA SER A 684 -16.04 -20.63 -0.80
C SER A 684 -14.80 -20.01 -0.14
N CYS A 685 -13.61 -20.10 -0.76
CA CYS A 685 -12.39 -19.50 -0.25
C CYS A 685 -12.40 -17.97 -0.28
N ASP A 686 -12.49 -17.37 0.91
CA ASP A 686 -12.41 -15.93 1.14
C ASP A 686 -10.96 -15.53 1.41
N TYR A 687 -10.32 -14.98 0.38
CA TYR A 687 -8.96 -14.45 0.42
C TYR A 687 -8.89 -12.98 0.83
N SER A 688 -9.99 -12.38 1.32
CA SER A 688 -10.02 -10.95 1.69
C SER A 688 -8.96 -10.63 2.75
N PRO A 689 -7.94 -9.83 2.43
CA PRO A 689 -7.04 -9.31 3.45
C PRO A 689 -7.84 -8.32 4.30
N ALA A 690 -7.73 -8.42 5.62
CA ALA A 690 -8.33 -7.42 6.50
C ALA A 690 -7.67 -6.05 6.25
N CYS A 691 -8.33 -5.19 5.48
CA CYS A 691 -7.88 -3.83 5.22
C CYS A 691 -7.88 -3.04 6.54
N LEU A 692 -6.71 -2.91 7.17
CA LEU A 692 -6.51 -2.26 8.48
C LEU A 692 -6.94 -0.78 8.54
N GLY A 693 -7.36 -0.19 7.41
CA GLY A 693 -7.87 1.18 7.29
C GLY A 693 -9.36 1.31 6.95
N ASP A 694 -10.10 0.23 6.73
CA ASP A 694 -11.57 0.29 6.59
C ASP A 694 -12.19 0.37 8.00
N LEU A 695 -12.53 1.58 8.41
CA LEU A 695 -13.08 1.89 9.73
C LEU A 695 -14.61 1.88 9.74
N ASN A 696 -15.24 1.86 8.56
CA ASN A 696 -16.69 1.94 8.40
C ASN A 696 -17.36 0.61 7.97
N LEU A 697 -16.55 -0.35 7.51
CA LEU A 697 -16.89 -1.70 7.04
C LEU A 697 -17.72 -1.72 5.75
N ASP A 698 -17.41 -0.84 4.80
CA ASP A 698 -17.96 -0.88 3.43
C ASP A 698 -17.05 -1.57 2.39
N ASN A 699 -15.91 -2.12 2.83
CA ASN A 699 -14.85 -2.75 2.04
C ASN A 699 -14.11 -1.78 1.10
N ILE A 700 -14.13 -0.47 1.39
CA ILE A 700 -13.38 0.56 0.66
C ILE A 700 -12.57 1.37 1.67
N VAL A 701 -11.24 1.46 1.51
CA VAL A 701 -10.44 2.40 2.31
C VAL A 701 -10.55 3.78 1.65
N GLY A 702 -11.48 4.60 2.12
CA GLY A 702 -11.87 5.86 1.47
C GLY A 702 -11.71 7.12 2.34
N THR A 703 -12.13 8.25 1.78
CA THR A 703 -12.25 9.51 2.54
C THR A 703 -13.24 9.42 3.70
N SER A 704 -14.24 8.52 3.61
CA SER A 704 -15.17 8.19 4.70
C SER A 704 -14.44 7.70 5.96
N ASP A 705 -13.47 6.80 5.82
CA ASP A 705 -12.69 6.22 6.91
C ASP A 705 -11.71 7.22 7.48
N LEU A 706 -11.06 8.00 6.61
CA LEU A 706 -10.18 9.09 7.03
C LEU A 706 -10.95 10.13 7.87
N LEU A 707 -12.20 10.44 7.50
CA LEU A 707 -13.07 11.32 8.29
C LEU A 707 -13.46 10.70 9.65
N ILE A 708 -13.66 9.39 9.72
CA ILE A 708 -13.90 8.67 11.00
C ILE A 708 -12.65 8.74 11.88
N LEU A 709 -11.46 8.45 11.33
CA LEU A 709 -10.19 8.55 12.03
C LEU A 709 -9.95 9.97 12.56
N LEU A 710 -10.10 10.99 11.70
CA LEU A 710 -9.94 12.40 12.08
C LEU A 710 -11.00 12.88 13.07
N SER A 711 -12.22 12.32 13.05
CA SER A 711 -13.25 12.64 14.06
C SER A 711 -12.90 12.20 15.48
N SER A 712 -11.97 11.24 15.62
CA SER A 712 -11.44 10.82 16.92
C SER A 712 -10.31 11.73 17.44
N PHE A 713 -9.70 12.54 16.55
CA PHE A 713 -8.58 13.41 16.87
C PHE A 713 -9.05 14.60 17.73
N GLY A 714 -8.60 14.66 18.98
CA GLY A 714 -9.00 15.69 19.94
C GLY A 714 -10.06 15.26 20.96
N LEU A 715 -10.56 14.02 20.91
CA LEU A 715 -11.34 13.45 22.01
C LEU A 715 -10.40 13.13 23.20
N PRO A 716 -10.81 13.41 24.45
CA PRO A 716 -10.01 13.06 25.63
C PRO A 716 -9.99 11.53 25.81
N CYS A 717 -8.79 10.96 25.93
CA CYS A 717 -8.63 9.55 26.28
C CYS A 717 -9.34 9.25 27.61
N ALA A 718 -10.16 8.20 27.63
CA ALA A 718 -10.64 7.62 28.89
C ALA A 718 -9.49 6.88 29.59
N GLU A 719 -9.38 7.02 30.92
CA GLU A 719 -8.35 6.38 31.76
C GLU A 719 -8.39 4.85 31.77
#